data_AF-A0A0D1ZLD8-F1
#
_entry.id   AF-A0A0D1ZLD8-F1
#
_cell.length_a   1.000
_cell.length_b   1.000
_cell.length_c   1.000
_cell.angle_alpha   90.00
_cell.angle_beta   90.00
_cell.angle_gamma   90.00
#
_symmetry.space_group_name_H-M   'P 1'
#
loop_
_entity.id
_entity.type
_entity.pdbx_description
1 polymer ?
#
loop_
_entity_poly.entity_id
_entity_poly.type
_entity_poly.pdbx_seq_one_letter_code
_entity_poly.pdbx_strand_id
1 'polypeptide(L)'
;MATQEAIAAGLIDWINSLAVADPVYTVDDFTNGDLIWKALQQIDRFSFPGKLPEDPETDQWINKWTNLKHIYDALSIFLVEECGQRLPLPGGRPDLKAIAQSSSLTDTVALLKLLVVAAINCADRIDYLKQMQELAESTQEVLMQTVQEAGEDGGEADEADAEDPNDQVQEELLSSPRRSTEMESVLESEERLGKVIADNQRIAYEKRELQKQLDESYSRYEKLQERFDQAQDDLKESNDRLAAILAGKSDISTRPLDSKHDTLIATLENRVLEAESEVEELRKNNEVLKIKAEKAQKLQDDYDEMKIDRDRLARKANTAEKYRQKLEASQDLEKDNTNLRAKVTELQNQLKQSDFAQANSSDLHREIDEYRRLLPSIEQERYELNEMKKRLEFDYHALEARYHDAVEQLSRQNHALEDLQSRLRDYEEGITPAPREERPPDPVNRDFEKEEAEFAESEARLAAALLNGGPASPTAKDTNLSLSRETEATIPGLEDKESISEDELKAIMSAMRAQAQAGTATERESSLRAQRKLILAIEQQRTKNKLLLDHVQKQDQTIKDMQNIEREKESQKAEKDAAPPPVLKGGAASSSHSLDEESEIERLTNQNIILQRELRLMASAWYDQNLRLASASSATSGRNRGIGNAGEPRGFLGRQRRRVDAVAFGRRI
;
A
#
# COMPACT_ATOMS: atom_id res chain seq x y z
N MET A 1 40.78 -29.01 -32.73
CA MET A 1 39.58 -28.89 -31.90
C MET A 1 39.42 -30.19 -31.16
N ALA A 2 39.76 -30.22 -29.86
CA ALA A 2 39.49 -31.40 -29.03
C ALA A 2 37.98 -31.66 -29.02
N THR A 3 37.57 -32.93 -29.12
CA THR A 3 36.15 -33.28 -28.97
C THR A 3 35.72 -32.98 -27.54
N GLN A 4 34.45 -32.64 -27.34
CA GLN A 4 33.90 -32.32 -26.03
C GLN A 4 34.05 -33.49 -25.03
N GLU A 5 34.06 -34.72 -25.55
CA GLU A 5 34.36 -35.94 -24.80
C GLU A 5 35.81 -36.00 -24.30
N ALA A 6 36.78 -35.53 -25.10
CA ALA A 6 38.18 -35.46 -24.68
C ALA A 6 38.39 -34.39 -23.60
N ILE A 7 37.68 -33.27 -23.69
CA ILE A 7 37.66 -32.22 -22.65
C ILE A 7 37.05 -32.76 -21.36
N ALA A 8 35.93 -33.47 -21.45
CA ALA A 8 35.30 -34.11 -20.29
C ALA A 8 36.23 -35.13 -19.63
N ALA A 9 36.88 -36.00 -20.41
CA ALA A 9 37.84 -36.97 -19.89
C ALA A 9 39.01 -36.31 -19.15
N GLY A 10 39.60 -35.25 -19.73
CA GLY A 10 40.66 -34.48 -19.06
C GLY A 10 40.21 -33.83 -17.74
N LEU A 11 39.01 -33.25 -17.71
CA LEU A 11 38.46 -32.64 -16.49
C LEU A 11 38.14 -33.69 -15.41
N ILE A 12 37.62 -34.86 -15.81
CA ILE A 12 37.33 -35.97 -14.89
C ILE A 12 38.63 -36.53 -14.31
N ASP A 13 39.67 -36.71 -15.13
CA ASP A 13 40.99 -37.15 -14.67
C ASP A 13 41.59 -36.17 -13.66
N TRP A 14 41.41 -34.86 -13.87
CA TRP A 14 41.82 -33.86 -12.89
C TRP A 14 41.04 -33.99 -11.57
N ILE A 15 39.72 -34.16 -11.60
CA ILE A 15 38.91 -34.35 -10.37
C ILE A 15 39.30 -35.63 -9.63
N ASN A 16 39.55 -36.71 -10.36
CA ASN A 16 40.04 -37.96 -9.76
C ASN A 16 41.38 -37.78 -9.07
N SER A 17 42.25 -36.90 -9.58
CA SER A 17 43.52 -36.59 -8.94
C SER A 17 43.37 -35.93 -7.57
N LEU A 18 42.28 -35.20 -7.34
CA LEU A 18 41.99 -34.53 -6.06
C LEU A 18 41.71 -35.54 -4.93
N ALA A 19 41.42 -36.80 -5.26
CA ALA A 19 41.13 -37.90 -4.31
C ALA A 19 39.96 -37.59 -3.34
N VAL A 20 38.97 -36.85 -3.84
CA VAL A 20 37.79 -36.38 -3.11
C VAL A 20 36.81 -37.52 -2.76
N ALA A 21 36.69 -38.50 -3.66
CA ALA A 21 35.74 -39.60 -3.59
C ALA A 21 36.26 -40.81 -4.41
N ASP A 22 35.43 -41.86 -4.51
CA ASP A 22 35.75 -43.03 -5.34
C ASP A 22 35.96 -42.61 -6.82
N PRO A 23 36.88 -43.27 -7.56
CA PRO A 23 37.21 -42.89 -8.93
C PRO A 23 36.00 -42.85 -9.86
N VAL A 24 35.86 -41.73 -10.56
CA VAL A 24 34.73 -41.41 -11.42
C VAL A 24 35.14 -41.55 -12.87
N TYR A 25 34.28 -42.12 -13.71
CA TYR A 25 34.59 -42.36 -15.13
C TYR A 25 33.56 -41.75 -16.07
N THR A 26 32.38 -41.37 -15.57
CA THR A 26 31.29 -40.89 -16.41
C THR A 26 30.76 -39.55 -15.93
N VAL A 27 30.14 -38.83 -16.87
CA VAL A 27 29.51 -37.52 -16.61
C VAL A 27 28.26 -37.68 -15.74
N ASP A 28 27.61 -38.85 -15.80
CA ASP A 28 26.42 -39.20 -15.02
C ASP A 28 26.68 -39.13 -13.50
N ASP A 29 27.90 -39.44 -13.08
CA ASP A 29 28.29 -39.43 -11.67
C ASP A 29 28.25 -38.02 -11.05
N PHE A 30 28.40 -36.98 -11.87
CA PHE A 30 28.37 -35.57 -11.42
C PHE A 30 26.95 -35.00 -11.29
N THR A 31 25.93 -35.70 -11.78
CA THR A 31 24.53 -35.20 -11.80
C THR A 31 23.95 -34.96 -10.41
N ASN A 32 24.39 -35.72 -9.41
CA ASN A 32 23.91 -35.60 -8.02
C ASN A 32 24.55 -34.42 -7.27
N GLY A 33 25.59 -33.80 -7.82
CA GLY A 33 26.31 -32.67 -7.23
C GLY A 33 27.21 -32.99 -6.03
N ASP A 34 27.12 -34.19 -5.43
CA ASP A 34 27.91 -34.56 -4.24
C ASP A 34 29.42 -34.51 -4.47
N LEU A 35 29.88 -35.04 -5.61
CA LEU A 35 31.29 -35.00 -6.00
C LEU A 35 31.81 -33.57 -6.16
N ILE A 36 31.01 -32.70 -6.81
CA ILE A 36 31.37 -31.29 -7.04
C ILE A 36 31.42 -30.56 -5.69
N TRP A 37 30.45 -30.82 -4.80
CA TRP A 37 30.41 -30.21 -3.49
C TRP A 37 31.62 -30.61 -2.63
N LYS A 38 31.98 -31.89 -2.60
CA LYS A 38 33.18 -32.35 -1.89
C LYS A 38 34.47 -31.78 -2.49
N ALA A 39 34.53 -31.61 -3.82
CA ALA A 39 35.67 -30.96 -4.47
C ALA A 39 35.79 -29.49 -4.08
N LEU A 40 34.67 -28.76 -4.01
CA LEU A 40 34.63 -27.38 -3.51
C LEU A 40 35.06 -27.28 -2.04
N GLN A 41 34.64 -28.23 -1.20
CA GLN A 41 35.07 -28.29 0.20
C GLN A 41 36.56 -28.57 0.37
N GLN A 42 37.18 -29.27 -0.59
CA GLN A 42 38.63 -29.45 -0.60
C GLN A 42 39.35 -28.16 -1.02
N ILE A 43 38.80 -27.42 -2.00
CA ILE A 43 39.33 -26.13 -2.46
C ILE A 43 39.30 -25.09 -1.34
N ASP A 44 38.14 -24.91 -0.70
CA ASP A 44 38.05 -24.07 0.48
C ASP A 44 36.96 -24.54 1.45
N ARG A 45 37.38 -25.06 2.60
CA ARG A 45 36.45 -25.52 3.63
C ARG A 45 35.71 -24.37 4.32
N PHE A 46 36.28 -23.16 4.35
CA PHE A 46 35.68 -22.01 5.02
C PHE A 46 34.59 -21.38 4.17
N SER A 47 34.78 -21.32 2.86
CA SER A 47 33.83 -20.71 1.91
C SER A 47 32.66 -21.66 1.57
N PHE A 48 32.86 -22.98 1.72
CA PHE A 48 31.83 -24.00 1.47
C PHE A 48 31.44 -24.81 2.74
N PRO A 49 30.87 -24.18 3.78
CA PRO A 49 30.49 -24.87 5.01
C PRO A 49 29.22 -25.73 4.83
N GLY A 50 29.17 -26.87 5.52
CA GLY A 50 27.93 -27.66 5.68
C GLY A 50 27.79 -28.86 4.74
N LYS A 51 26.54 -29.20 4.41
CA LYS A 51 26.15 -30.32 3.54
C LYS A 51 25.19 -29.82 2.46
N LEU A 52 25.00 -30.61 1.41
CA LEU A 52 24.03 -30.31 0.37
C LEU A 52 22.59 -30.24 0.92
N PRO A 53 21.70 -29.44 0.29
CA PRO A 53 20.31 -29.28 0.74
C PRO A 53 19.48 -30.56 0.73
N GLU A 54 19.66 -31.42 -0.28
CA GLU A 54 18.93 -32.66 -0.47
C GLU A 54 19.87 -33.87 -0.43
N ASP A 55 19.37 -35.02 0.03
CA ASP A 55 20.17 -36.24 0.14
C ASP A 55 20.59 -36.76 -1.25
N PRO A 56 21.91 -36.97 -1.50
CA PRO A 56 22.45 -37.32 -2.81
C PRO A 56 22.08 -38.74 -3.28
N GLU A 57 21.52 -39.57 -2.41
CA GLU A 57 21.00 -40.90 -2.76
C GLU A 57 19.61 -40.85 -3.42
N THR A 58 18.97 -39.67 -3.49
CA THR A 58 17.64 -39.53 -4.08
C THR A 58 17.72 -39.37 -5.60
N ASP A 59 17.17 -40.33 -6.35
CA ASP A 59 17.20 -40.33 -7.83
C ASP A 59 16.19 -39.37 -8.50
N GLN A 60 15.57 -38.48 -7.73
CA GLN A 60 14.65 -37.48 -8.28
C GLN A 60 15.44 -36.32 -8.89
N TRP A 61 15.28 -36.08 -10.19
CA TRP A 61 15.99 -35.00 -10.91
C TRP A 61 15.79 -33.61 -10.28
N ILE A 62 14.67 -33.38 -9.57
CA ILE A 62 14.39 -32.12 -8.86
C ILE A 62 15.37 -31.93 -7.70
N ASN A 63 15.70 -33.00 -6.98
CA ASN A 63 16.64 -32.96 -5.85
C ASN A 63 18.07 -32.77 -6.38
N LYS A 64 18.44 -33.48 -7.44
CA LYS A 64 19.70 -33.28 -8.18
C LYS A 64 19.85 -31.83 -8.64
N TRP A 65 18.82 -31.27 -9.25
CA TRP A 65 18.78 -29.88 -9.69
C TRP A 65 18.90 -28.88 -8.53
N THR A 66 18.24 -29.15 -7.40
CA THR A 66 18.31 -28.29 -6.20
C THR A 66 19.73 -28.27 -5.62
N ASN A 67 20.39 -29.42 -5.56
CA ASN A 67 21.78 -29.54 -5.16
C ASN A 67 22.72 -28.81 -6.13
N LEU A 68 22.58 -29.02 -7.44
CA LEU A 68 23.37 -28.34 -8.46
C LEU A 68 23.16 -26.82 -8.44
N LYS A 69 21.94 -26.36 -8.18
CA LYS A 69 21.63 -24.92 -8.02
C LYS A 69 22.37 -24.33 -6.82
N HIS A 70 22.31 -25.00 -5.67
CA HIS A 70 23.05 -24.57 -4.48
C HIS A 70 24.55 -24.52 -4.73
N ILE A 71 25.10 -25.52 -5.41
CA ILE A 71 26.53 -25.57 -5.78
C ILE A 71 26.89 -24.41 -6.70
N TYR A 72 26.11 -24.18 -7.76
CA TYR A 72 26.37 -23.09 -8.70
C TYR A 72 26.27 -21.71 -8.05
N ASP A 73 25.28 -21.50 -7.19
CA ASP A 73 25.09 -20.23 -6.48
C ASP A 73 26.27 -19.97 -5.52
N ALA A 74 26.69 -20.99 -4.73
CA ALA A 74 27.85 -20.89 -3.84
C ALA A 74 29.16 -20.67 -4.62
N LEU A 75 29.37 -21.42 -5.71
CA LEU A 75 30.54 -21.29 -6.58
C LEU A 75 30.60 -19.92 -7.25
N SER A 76 29.46 -19.37 -7.67
CA SER A 76 29.38 -18.05 -8.28
C SER A 76 29.75 -16.95 -7.29
N ILE A 77 29.27 -17.04 -6.05
CA ILE A 77 29.63 -16.10 -4.97
C ILE A 77 31.13 -16.18 -4.70
N PHE A 78 31.69 -17.38 -4.53
CA PHE A 78 33.13 -17.59 -4.31
C PHE A 78 33.98 -17.01 -5.45
N LEU A 79 33.59 -17.25 -6.70
CA LEU A 79 34.31 -16.73 -7.87
C LEU A 79 34.30 -15.19 -7.91
N VAL A 80 33.20 -14.54 -7.55
CA VAL A 80 33.09 -13.07 -7.59
C VAL A 80 33.75 -12.42 -6.37
N GLU A 81 33.47 -12.92 -5.16
CA GLU A 81 33.88 -12.27 -3.91
C GLU A 81 35.31 -12.61 -3.51
N GLU A 82 35.73 -13.87 -3.69
CA GLU A 82 37.03 -14.36 -3.21
C GLU A 82 38.07 -14.44 -4.34
N CYS A 83 37.65 -14.87 -5.55
CA CYS A 83 38.54 -14.96 -6.70
C CYS A 83 38.59 -13.67 -7.55
N GLY A 84 37.64 -12.75 -7.37
CA GLY A 84 37.57 -11.48 -8.14
C GLY A 84 37.21 -11.65 -9.62
N GLN A 85 36.62 -12.78 -10.02
CA GLN A 85 36.31 -13.12 -11.40
C GLN A 85 34.97 -12.51 -11.84
N ARG A 86 34.88 -12.04 -13.09
CA ARG A 86 33.61 -11.57 -13.68
C ARG A 86 32.82 -12.75 -14.23
N LEU A 87 31.53 -12.83 -13.85
CA LEU A 87 30.57 -13.79 -14.38
C LEU A 87 29.58 -13.09 -15.34
N PRO A 88 29.10 -13.77 -16.40
CA PRO A 88 29.37 -15.16 -16.77
C PRO A 88 30.73 -15.33 -17.46
N LEU A 89 31.39 -16.48 -17.27
CA LEU A 89 32.59 -16.83 -18.03
C LEU A 89 32.26 -17.04 -19.53
N PRO A 90 33.25 -16.89 -20.45
CA PRO A 90 33.05 -17.00 -21.90
C PRO A 90 32.44 -18.33 -22.40
N GLY A 91 32.42 -19.37 -21.55
CA GLY A 91 31.76 -20.66 -21.82
C GLY A 91 30.24 -20.68 -21.58
N GLY A 92 29.64 -19.56 -21.19
CA GLY A 92 28.21 -19.48 -20.89
C GLY A 92 27.83 -20.09 -19.53
N ARG A 93 26.59 -19.82 -19.09
CA ARG A 93 26.05 -20.40 -17.85
C ARG A 93 25.62 -21.85 -18.11
N PRO A 94 26.11 -22.85 -17.33
CA PRO A 94 25.69 -24.23 -17.49
C PRO A 94 24.19 -24.38 -17.20
N ASP A 95 23.46 -25.09 -18.07
CA ASP A 95 22.06 -25.43 -17.79
C ASP A 95 21.98 -26.57 -16.78
N LEU A 96 21.84 -26.20 -15.51
CA LEU A 96 21.73 -27.13 -14.39
C LEU A 96 20.54 -28.09 -14.53
N LYS A 97 19.48 -27.70 -15.25
CA LYS A 97 18.31 -28.55 -15.48
C LYS A 97 18.64 -29.64 -16.50
N ALA A 98 19.40 -29.32 -17.55
CA ALA A 98 19.87 -30.30 -18.53
C ALA A 98 20.87 -31.30 -17.93
N ILE A 99 21.69 -30.86 -16.97
CA ILE A 99 22.57 -31.77 -16.17
C ILE A 99 21.71 -32.73 -15.33
N ALA A 100 20.74 -32.20 -14.58
CA ALA A 100 19.93 -33.02 -13.67
C ALA A 100 18.95 -33.99 -14.38
N GLN A 101 18.42 -33.62 -15.55
CA GLN A 101 17.40 -34.40 -16.27
C GLN A 101 17.98 -35.35 -17.32
N SER A 102 19.02 -34.93 -18.02
CA SER A 102 19.53 -35.61 -19.22
C SER A 102 21.03 -35.85 -19.19
N SER A 103 21.70 -35.61 -18.05
CA SER A 103 23.15 -35.77 -17.90
C SER A 103 23.94 -35.11 -19.03
N SER A 104 23.57 -33.87 -19.37
CA SER A 104 24.14 -33.16 -20.52
C SER A 104 25.66 -33.04 -20.40
N LEU A 105 26.37 -33.63 -21.37
CA LEU A 105 27.84 -33.57 -21.47
C LEU A 105 28.32 -32.12 -21.54
N THR A 106 27.62 -31.28 -22.29
CA THR A 106 28.02 -29.90 -22.55
C THR A 106 27.99 -29.05 -21.30
N ASP A 107 26.87 -29.14 -20.57
CA ASP A 107 26.63 -28.33 -19.38
C ASP A 107 27.47 -28.81 -18.20
N THR A 108 27.71 -30.12 -18.10
CA THR A 108 28.58 -30.67 -17.06
C THR A 108 30.03 -30.23 -17.27
N VAL A 109 30.53 -30.26 -18.51
CA VAL A 109 31.86 -29.72 -18.84
C VAL A 109 31.95 -28.24 -18.47
N ALA A 110 30.94 -27.44 -18.79
CA ALA A 110 30.91 -26.03 -18.41
C ALA A 110 30.97 -25.83 -16.88
N LEU A 111 30.21 -26.62 -16.11
CA LEU A 111 30.24 -26.59 -14.65
C LEU A 111 31.61 -27.02 -14.07
N LEU A 112 32.24 -28.05 -14.63
CA LEU A 112 33.57 -28.49 -14.21
C LEU A 112 34.67 -27.49 -14.57
N LYS A 113 34.54 -26.77 -15.69
CA LYS A 113 35.44 -25.65 -16.02
C LYS A 113 35.38 -24.54 -14.97
N LEU A 114 34.19 -24.20 -14.47
CA LEU A 114 34.04 -23.22 -13.37
C LEU A 114 34.75 -23.69 -12.10
N LEU A 115 34.67 -24.98 -11.79
CA LEU A 115 35.36 -25.59 -10.66
C LEU A 115 36.89 -25.50 -10.81
N VAL A 116 37.43 -25.75 -12.01
CA VAL A 116 38.85 -25.57 -12.31
C VAL A 116 39.29 -24.12 -12.12
N VAL A 117 38.50 -23.17 -12.62
CA VAL A 117 38.79 -21.73 -12.45
C VAL A 117 38.80 -21.34 -10.97
N ALA A 118 37.91 -21.90 -10.16
CA ALA A 118 37.91 -21.70 -8.72
C ALA A 118 39.16 -22.28 -8.05
N ALA A 119 39.59 -23.49 -8.43
CA ALA A 119 40.79 -24.12 -7.87
C ALA A 119 42.08 -23.34 -8.18
N ILE A 120 42.16 -22.67 -9.34
CA ILE A 120 43.36 -21.92 -9.75
C ILE A 120 43.41 -20.52 -9.12
N ASN A 121 42.26 -19.99 -8.73
CA ASN A 121 42.14 -18.66 -8.12
C ASN A 121 41.92 -18.69 -6.60
N CYS A 122 41.92 -19.87 -5.96
CA CYS A 122 41.81 -20.00 -4.51
C CYS A 122 43.11 -19.63 -3.77
N ALA A 123 43.03 -19.54 -2.43
CA ALA A 123 44.18 -19.23 -1.57
C ALA A 123 45.34 -20.23 -1.71
N ASP A 124 45.02 -21.52 -1.89
CA ASP A 124 45.98 -22.63 -2.02
C ASP A 124 46.31 -22.98 -3.49
N ARG A 125 46.16 -22.01 -4.41
CA ARG A 125 46.38 -22.20 -5.86
C ARG A 125 47.70 -22.86 -6.25
N ILE A 126 48.76 -22.65 -5.46
CA ILE A 126 50.11 -23.13 -5.78
C ILE A 126 50.14 -24.66 -5.72
N ASP A 127 49.42 -25.27 -4.78
CA ASP A 127 49.43 -26.72 -4.60
C ASP A 127 48.53 -27.41 -5.64
N TYR A 128 47.39 -26.80 -5.99
CA TYR A 128 46.58 -27.25 -7.13
C TYR A 128 47.33 -27.14 -8.46
N LEU A 129 48.09 -26.06 -8.68
CA LEU A 129 48.87 -25.89 -9.91
C LEU A 129 50.00 -26.94 -10.03
N LYS A 130 50.68 -27.28 -8.93
CA LYS A 130 51.66 -28.36 -8.91
C LYS A 130 51.02 -29.71 -9.22
N GLN A 131 49.88 -30.00 -8.60
CA GLN A 131 49.13 -31.24 -8.85
C GLN A 131 48.70 -31.35 -10.32
N MET A 132 48.26 -30.23 -10.92
CA MET A 132 47.93 -30.18 -12.35
C MET A 132 49.13 -30.49 -13.27
N GLN A 133 50.35 -30.13 -12.87
CA GLN A 133 51.58 -30.42 -13.62
C GLN A 133 52.04 -31.88 -13.53
N GLU A 134 51.53 -32.66 -12.59
CA GLU A 134 51.86 -34.09 -12.44
C GLU A 134 50.93 -35.00 -13.28
N LEU A 135 49.89 -34.43 -13.90
CA LEU A 135 48.92 -35.14 -14.75
C LEU A 135 49.44 -35.41 -16.16
N ALA A 136 48.75 -36.27 -16.91
CA ALA A 136 49.09 -36.58 -18.29
C ALA A 136 49.05 -35.33 -19.20
N GLU A 137 49.91 -35.29 -20.23
CA GLU A 137 50.02 -34.15 -21.17
C GLU A 137 48.68 -33.79 -21.81
N SER A 138 47.85 -34.78 -22.17
CA SER A 138 46.51 -34.56 -22.71
C SER A 138 45.57 -33.83 -21.74
N THR A 139 45.70 -34.09 -20.44
CA THR A 139 44.91 -33.43 -19.40
C THR A 139 45.44 -32.03 -19.12
N GLN A 140 46.76 -31.85 -19.15
CA GLN A 140 47.39 -30.53 -19.02
C GLN A 140 46.96 -29.57 -20.13
N GLU A 141 46.87 -30.04 -21.38
CA GLU A 141 46.39 -29.24 -22.51
C GLU A 141 44.95 -28.73 -22.30
N VAL A 142 44.05 -29.60 -21.81
CA VAL A 142 42.65 -29.24 -21.54
C VAL A 142 42.53 -28.22 -20.40
N LEU A 143 43.33 -28.37 -19.34
CA LEU A 143 43.36 -27.44 -18.22
C LEU A 143 43.93 -26.09 -18.63
N MET A 144 45.02 -26.08 -19.40
CA MET A 144 45.63 -24.86 -19.93
C MET A 144 44.63 -24.10 -20.83
N GLN A 145 43.92 -24.82 -21.71
CA GLN A 145 42.87 -24.21 -22.53
C GLN A 145 41.76 -23.59 -21.67
N THR A 146 41.34 -24.29 -20.60
CA THR A 146 40.29 -23.79 -19.68
C THR A 146 40.73 -22.52 -18.94
N VAL A 147 42.01 -22.43 -18.56
CA VAL A 147 42.58 -21.24 -17.93
C VAL A 147 42.67 -20.09 -18.91
N GLN A 148 43.11 -20.36 -20.14
CA GLN A 148 43.22 -19.35 -21.17
C GLN A 148 41.85 -18.77 -21.52
N GLU A 149 40.82 -19.63 -21.67
CA GLU A 149 39.42 -19.22 -21.85
C GLU A 149 38.90 -18.36 -20.68
N ALA A 150 39.45 -18.51 -19.46
CA ALA A 150 39.07 -17.71 -18.30
C ALA A 150 39.90 -16.42 -18.12
N GLY A 151 41.08 -16.34 -18.74
CA GLY A 151 42.04 -15.23 -18.60
C GLY A 151 42.04 -14.19 -19.72
N GLU A 152 41.50 -14.52 -20.89
CA GLU A 152 41.51 -13.65 -22.09
C GLU A 152 40.69 -12.34 -21.97
N ASP A 153 39.99 -12.08 -20.86
CA ASP A 153 39.31 -10.80 -20.58
C ASP A 153 39.94 -10.01 -19.39
N GLY A 154 41.07 -10.50 -18.85
CA GLY A 154 41.78 -9.89 -17.71
C GLY A 154 42.98 -9.02 -18.08
N GLY A 155 43.40 -9.01 -19.34
CA GLY A 155 44.59 -8.27 -19.78
C GLY A 155 44.58 -7.97 -21.28
N GLU A 156 44.60 -6.68 -21.59
CA GLU A 156 45.04 -6.10 -22.86
C GLU A 156 44.30 -6.59 -24.13
N ALA A 157 43.18 -5.93 -24.44
CA ALA A 157 42.76 -5.72 -25.82
C ALA A 157 42.16 -4.32 -25.97
N ASP A 158 43.04 -3.42 -26.40
CA ASP A 158 42.75 -2.12 -27.00
C ASP A 158 41.92 -2.30 -28.28
N GLU A 159 41.10 -1.29 -28.59
CA GLU A 159 40.62 -0.89 -29.92
C GLU A 159 40.19 -1.97 -30.94
N ALA A 160 38.87 -2.16 -31.10
CA ALA A 160 38.24 -2.20 -32.44
C ALA A 160 36.70 -2.25 -32.33
N ASP A 161 36.10 -1.09 -32.60
CA ASP A 161 35.00 -0.89 -33.56
C ASP A 161 34.19 -2.13 -34.00
N ALA A 162 32.93 -2.23 -33.58
CA ALA A 162 31.86 -2.84 -34.38
C ALA A 162 30.48 -2.48 -33.84
N GLU A 163 29.69 -1.91 -34.74
CA GLU A 163 28.32 -1.45 -34.59
C GLU A 163 27.31 -2.61 -34.35
N ASP A 164 26.21 -2.24 -33.70
CA ASP A 164 24.94 -2.95 -33.50
C ASP A 164 24.40 -3.62 -34.80
N PRO A 165 23.69 -4.77 -34.72
CA PRO A 165 22.23 -4.65 -34.68
C PRO A 165 21.52 -5.71 -33.81
N ASN A 166 20.73 -5.21 -32.85
CA ASN A 166 19.31 -5.47 -32.67
C ASN A 166 18.80 -6.90 -32.99
N ASP A 167 18.53 -7.71 -31.96
CA ASP A 167 17.40 -8.64 -32.01
C ASP A 167 16.71 -8.72 -30.64
N GLN A 168 15.64 -7.94 -30.52
CA GLN A 168 14.57 -8.20 -29.57
C GLN A 168 13.68 -9.29 -30.17
N VAL A 169 13.35 -10.30 -29.35
CA VAL A 169 11.98 -10.75 -29.03
C VAL A 169 12.03 -12.24 -28.70
N GLN A 170 11.90 -12.58 -27.41
CA GLN A 170 10.88 -13.55 -26.99
C GLN A 170 10.59 -13.36 -25.50
N GLU A 171 9.55 -12.59 -25.24
CA GLU A 171 8.86 -12.50 -23.97
C GLU A 171 7.88 -13.68 -23.84
N GLU A 172 7.57 -14.05 -22.58
CA GLU A 172 6.32 -14.65 -22.09
C GLU A 172 6.34 -16.04 -21.41
N LEU A 173 6.32 -15.96 -20.06
CA LEU A 173 5.29 -16.47 -19.13
C LEU A 173 5.08 -17.98 -18.94
N LEU A 174 5.27 -18.45 -17.68
CA LEU A 174 4.30 -19.00 -16.70
C LEU A 174 5.08 -19.33 -15.39
N SER A 175 4.74 -19.04 -14.13
CA SER A 175 3.73 -18.24 -13.42
C SER A 175 4.06 -18.29 -11.90
N SER A 176 3.97 -17.13 -11.22
CA SER A 176 4.21 -16.85 -9.77
C SER A 176 3.21 -17.53 -8.80
N PRO A 177 3.33 -17.48 -7.45
CA PRO A 177 3.01 -16.26 -6.65
C PRO A 177 3.89 -16.04 -5.38
N ARG A 178 4.14 -14.85 -4.80
CA ARG A 178 3.76 -13.43 -5.01
C ARG A 178 4.45 -12.63 -3.87
N ARG A 179 4.92 -11.39 -4.16
CA ARG A 179 5.03 -10.18 -3.28
C ARG A 179 6.37 -9.41 -3.18
N SER A 180 7.47 -9.83 -3.81
CA SER A 180 8.75 -9.08 -3.72
C SER A 180 9.24 -8.47 -5.04
N THR A 181 8.72 -8.91 -6.18
CA THR A 181 9.28 -8.62 -7.51
C THR A 181 9.10 -7.18 -8.00
N GLU A 182 8.13 -6.42 -7.51
CA GLU A 182 7.91 -5.03 -7.99
C GLU A 182 8.96 -4.06 -7.43
N MET A 183 9.41 -4.23 -6.20
CA MET A 183 10.42 -3.35 -5.61
C MET A 183 11.82 -3.68 -6.09
N GLU A 184 12.10 -4.98 -6.30
CA GLU A 184 13.36 -5.47 -6.88
C GLU A 184 13.47 -5.11 -8.36
N SER A 185 12.37 -5.20 -9.14
CA SER A 185 12.34 -4.73 -10.52
C SER A 185 12.51 -3.21 -10.65
N VAL A 186 11.94 -2.42 -9.73
CA VAL A 186 12.13 -0.97 -9.71
C VAL A 186 13.57 -0.61 -9.33
N LEU A 187 14.16 -1.28 -8.34
CA LEU A 187 15.56 -1.08 -7.97
C LEU A 187 16.53 -1.50 -9.08
N GLU A 188 16.31 -2.64 -9.74
CA GLU A 188 17.14 -3.07 -10.86
C GLU A 188 16.99 -2.14 -12.07
N SER A 189 15.78 -1.63 -12.35
CA SER A 189 15.58 -0.65 -13.42
C SER A 189 16.19 0.72 -13.08
N GLU A 190 16.18 1.11 -11.81
CA GLU A 190 16.84 2.32 -11.31
C GLU A 190 18.36 2.20 -11.36
N GLU A 191 18.92 1.03 -11.03
CA GLU A 191 20.35 0.74 -11.17
C GLU A 191 20.77 0.70 -12.64
N ARG A 192 19.99 0.04 -13.52
CA ARG A 192 20.21 0.07 -14.98
C ARG A 192 20.14 1.50 -15.52
N LEU A 193 19.17 2.30 -15.06
CA LEU A 193 19.05 3.71 -15.44
C LEU A 193 20.25 4.52 -14.93
N GLY A 194 20.70 4.29 -13.69
CA GLY A 194 21.88 4.92 -13.12
C GLY A 194 23.15 4.61 -13.91
N LYS A 195 23.33 3.36 -14.33
CA LYS A 195 24.44 2.93 -15.18
C LYS A 195 24.38 3.57 -16.57
N VAL A 196 23.20 3.57 -17.19
CA VAL A 196 22.99 4.24 -18.49
C VAL A 196 23.23 5.74 -18.40
N ILE A 197 22.84 6.40 -17.32
CA ILE A 197 23.11 7.83 -17.10
C ILE A 197 24.60 8.08 -16.93
N ALA A 198 25.31 7.25 -16.16
CA ALA A 198 26.74 7.36 -15.98
C ALA A 198 27.50 7.14 -17.31
N ASP A 199 27.10 6.13 -18.09
CA ASP A 199 27.66 5.87 -19.41
C ASP A 199 27.35 7.01 -20.39
N ASN A 200 26.13 7.56 -20.37
CA ASN A 200 25.76 8.71 -21.19
C ASN A 200 26.58 9.95 -20.82
N GLN A 201 26.83 10.17 -19.53
CA GLN A 201 27.71 11.24 -19.07
C GLN A 201 29.14 11.02 -19.55
N ARG A 202 29.69 9.80 -19.41
CA ARG A 202 31.02 9.45 -19.91
C ARG A 202 31.15 9.71 -21.42
N ILE A 203 30.21 9.19 -22.21
CA ILE A 203 30.17 9.38 -23.67
C ILE A 203 30.04 10.88 -24.01
N ALA A 204 29.24 11.64 -23.26
CA ALA A 204 29.09 13.08 -23.46
C ALA A 204 30.37 13.87 -23.12
N TYR A 205 31.18 13.39 -22.17
CA TYR A 205 32.51 13.96 -21.90
C TYR A 205 33.49 13.63 -23.01
N GLU A 206 33.56 12.37 -23.44
CA GLU A 206 34.41 11.92 -24.56
C GLU A 206 34.06 12.65 -25.86
N LYS A 207 32.77 12.80 -26.17
CA LYS A 207 32.30 13.57 -27.33
C LYS A 207 32.74 15.03 -27.27
N ARG A 208 32.68 15.68 -26.10
CA ARG A 208 33.16 17.06 -25.95
C ARG A 208 34.68 17.16 -26.15
N GLU A 209 35.43 16.18 -25.64
CA GLU A 209 36.88 16.19 -25.77
C GLU A 209 37.31 15.94 -27.23
N LEU A 210 36.70 14.96 -27.90
CA LEU A 210 36.92 14.71 -29.33
C LEU A 210 36.53 15.93 -30.18
N GLN A 211 35.41 16.59 -29.86
CA GLN A 211 35.01 17.79 -30.58
C GLN A 211 35.99 18.94 -30.36
N LYS A 212 36.54 19.10 -29.15
CA LYS A 212 37.59 20.08 -28.86
C LYS A 212 38.89 19.78 -29.62
N GLN A 213 39.29 18.52 -29.70
CA GLN A 213 40.47 18.11 -30.48
C GLN A 213 40.26 18.36 -31.98
N LEU A 214 39.05 18.10 -32.48
CA LEU A 214 38.68 18.37 -33.86
C LEU A 214 38.73 19.87 -34.16
N ASP A 215 38.15 20.72 -33.31
CA ASP A 215 38.21 22.17 -33.44
C ASP A 215 39.66 22.70 -33.38
N GLU A 216 40.49 22.11 -32.51
CA GLU A 216 41.90 22.46 -32.42
C GLU A 216 42.67 22.06 -33.69
N SER A 217 42.34 20.90 -34.28
CA SER A 217 42.91 20.47 -35.56
C SER A 217 42.50 21.38 -36.72
N TYR A 218 41.23 21.81 -36.77
CA TYR A 218 40.74 22.77 -37.76
C TYR A 218 41.44 24.13 -37.62
N SER A 219 41.61 24.63 -36.38
CA SER A 219 42.34 25.88 -36.15
C SER A 219 43.81 25.78 -36.54
N ARG A 220 44.46 24.62 -36.33
CA ARG A 220 45.83 24.38 -36.80
C ARG A 220 45.90 24.33 -38.33
N TYR A 221 44.93 23.69 -38.97
CA TYR A 221 44.82 23.63 -40.42
C TYR A 221 44.63 25.02 -41.02
N GLU A 222 43.72 25.83 -40.48
CA GLU A 222 43.47 27.20 -40.94
C GLU A 222 44.73 28.08 -40.82
N LYS A 223 45.44 28.02 -39.70
CA LYS A 223 46.73 28.73 -39.53
C LYS A 223 47.81 28.24 -40.51
N LEU A 224 47.81 26.96 -40.84
CA LEU A 224 48.75 26.41 -41.81
C LEU A 224 48.41 26.86 -43.23
N GLN A 225 47.12 26.92 -43.56
CA GLN A 225 46.60 27.44 -44.82
C GLN A 225 46.94 28.93 -44.98
N GLU A 226 46.68 29.76 -43.96
CA GLU A 226 47.05 31.18 -43.99
C GLU A 226 48.56 31.39 -44.22
N ARG A 227 49.41 30.57 -43.59
CA ARG A 227 50.87 30.62 -43.80
C ARG A 227 51.27 30.19 -45.20
N PHE A 228 50.57 29.21 -45.77
CA PHE A 228 50.80 28.76 -47.13
C PHE A 228 50.43 29.86 -48.14
N ASP A 229 49.27 30.50 -47.96
CA ASP A 229 48.81 31.60 -48.81
C ASP A 229 49.78 32.80 -48.75
N GLN A 230 50.26 33.16 -47.55
CA GLN A 230 51.30 34.19 -47.37
C GLN A 230 52.59 33.85 -48.12
N ALA A 231 53.09 32.62 -48.00
CA ALA A 231 54.30 32.19 -48.70
C ALA A 231 54.11 32.20 -50.23
N GLN A 232 52.90 31.89 -50.71
CA GLN A 232 52.58 31.94 -52.13
C GLN A 232 52.54 33.37 -52.67
N ASP A 233 52.02 34.32 -51.90
CA ASP A 233 51.99 35.72 -52.28
C ASP A 233 53.39 36.36 -52.28
N ASP A 234 54.23 36.04 -51.28
CA ASP A 234 55.66 36.42 -51.28
C ASP A 234 56.40 35.88 -52.51
N LEU A 235 56.12 34.63 -52.90
CA LEU A 235 56.71 34.02 -54.08
C LEU A 235 56.28 34.75 -55.36
N LYS A 236 54.99 35.07 -55.51
CA LYS A 236 54.49 35.86 -56.66
C LYS A 236 55.15 37.22 -56.72
N GLU A 237 55.23 37.92 -55.59
CA GLU A 237 55.88 39.24 -55.53
C GLU A 237 57.37 39.16 -55.91
N SER A 238 58.08 38.14 -55.42
CA SER A 238 59.49 37.91 -55.79
C SER A 238 59.67 37.61 -57.29
N ASN A 239 58.74 36.86 -57.88
CA ASN A 239 58.74 36.50 -59.29
C ASN A 239 58.42 37.72 -60.17
N ASP A 240 57.47 38.56 -59.76
CA ASP A 240 57.14 39.81 -60.45
C ASP A 240 58.31 40.81 -60.40
N ARG A 241 59.01 40.89 -59.26
CA ARG A 241 60.25 41.68 -59.13
C ARG A 241 61.35 41.16 -60.06
N LEU A 242 61.54 39.84 -60.13
CA LEU A 242 62.51 39.23 -61.05
C LEU A 242 62.13 39.44 -62.52
N ALA A 243 60.85 39.31 -62.87
CA ALA A 243 60.35 39.57 -64.22
C ALA A 243 60.53 41.04 -64.62
N ALA A 244 60.30 41.98 -63.71
CA ALA A 244 60.54 43.41 -63.93
C ALA A 244 62.03 43.72 -64.17
N ILE A 245 62.94 43.03 -63.47
CA ILE A 245 64.39 43.15 -63.67
C ILE A 245 64.82 42.52 -65.00
N LEU A 246 64.30 41.33 -65.34
CA LEU A 246 64.59 40.66 -66.63
C LEU A 246 64.02 41.43 -67.84
N ALA A 247 62.92 42.18 -67.66
CA ALA A 247 62.32 43.00 -68.71
C ALA A 247 63.14 44.26 -69.08
N GLY A 248 64.36 44.42 -68.54
CA GLY A 248 65.33 45.40 -69.01
C GLY A 248 64.97 46.85 -68.70
N LYS A 249 64.08 47.11 -67.73
CA LYS A 249 63.56 48.43 -67.41
C LYS A 249 64.48 49.24 -66.47
N SER A 250 65.79 49.17 -66.71
CA SER A 250 66.81 49.91 -65.98
C SER A 250 67.39 51.01 -66.86
N ASP A 251 66.59 52.04 -67.16
CA ASP A 251 67.07 53.24 -67.86
C ASP A 251 67.66 54.24 -66.85
N ILE A 252 68.96 54.05 -66.58
CA ILE A 252 69.82 55.04 -65.93
C ILE A 252 70.42 55.96 -67.01
N SER A 253 69.94 57.20 -67.04
CA SER A 253 70.57 58.32 -67.75
C SER A 253 70.42 59.55 -66.86
N THR A 254 71.34 60.51 -66.97
CA THR A 254 71.83 61.35 -65.86
C THR A 254 71.43 62.84 -65.92
N ARG A 255 70.45 63.21 -66.76
CA ARG A 255 69.68 64.47 -66.67
C ARG A 255 68.27 64.44 -66.05
N PRO A 256 67.65 63.27 -65.78
CA PRO A 256 66.52 63.14 -64.89
C PRO A 256 66.97 62.89 -63.44
N LEU A 257 68.23 63.09 -63.04
CA LEU A 257 68.64 62.85 -61.64
C LEU A 257 67.98 63.83 -60.68
N ASP A 258 67.92 65.14 -60.97
CA ASP A 258 67.19 66.09 -60.13
C ASP A 258 65.68 65.83 -60.12
N SER A 259 65.06 65.61 -61.29
CA SER A 259 63.64 65.25 -61.35
C SER A 259 63.34 63.90 -60.69
N LYS A 260 64.23 62.90 -60.82
CA LYS A 260 64.11 61.60 -60.16
C LYS A 260 64.34 61.74 -58.66
N HIS A 261 65.29 62.57 -58.22
CA HIS A 261 65.54 62.87 -56.82
C HIS A 261 64.36 63.64 -56.21
N ASP A 262 63.79 64.63 -56.89
CA ASP A 262 62.60 65.35 -56.43
C ASP A 262 61.37 64.44 -56.39
N THR A 263 61.17 63.57 -57.39
CA THR A 263 60.11 62.55 -57.34
C THR A 263 60.40 61.49 -56.27
N LEU A 264 61.66 61.18 -56.00
CA LEU A 264 62.07 60.23 -54.96
C LEU A 264 61.84 60.85 -53.57
N ILE A 265 62.16 62.13 -53.40
CA ILE A 265 61.89 62.89 -52.17
C ILE A 265 60.38 62.96 -51.96
N ALA A 266 59.58 63.34 -52.96
CA ALA A 266 58.13 63.39 -52.85
C ALA A 266 57.50 62.02 -52.56
N THR A 267 58.02 60.94 -53.15
CA THR A 267 57.54 59.57 -52.86
C THR A 267 57.97 59.10 -51.47
N LEU A 268 59.16 59.46 -51.01
CA LEU A 268 59.61 59.18 -49.64
C LEU A 268 58.82 60.00 -48.61
N GLU A 269 58.53 61.27 -48.87
CA GLU A 269 57.69 62.13 -48.04
C GLU A 269 56.25 61.59 -47.97
N ASN A 270 55.66 61.18 -49.11
CA ASN A 270 54.37 60.50 -49.12
C ASN A 270 54.41 59.18 -48.34
N ARG A 271 55.46 58.37 -48.48
CA ARG A 271 55.63 57.14 -47.69
C ARG A 271 55.76 57.43 -46.19
N VAL A 272 56.42 58.52 -45.82
CA VAL A 272 56.53 58.94 -44.41
C VAL A 272 55.16 59.38 -43.90
N LEU A 273 54.41 60.18 -44.67
CA LEU A 273 53.04 60.58 -44.29
C LEU A 273 52.08 59.40 -44.19
N GLU A 274 52.16 58.45 -45.13
CA GLU A 274 51.39 57.20 -45.08
C GLU A 274 51.75 56.37 -43.85
N ALA A 275 53.05 56.19 -43.56
CA ALA A 275 53.50 55.48 -42.37
C ALA A 275 53.10 56.20 -41.07
N GLU A 276 53.15 57.53 -41.02
CA GLU A 276 52.66 58.33 -39.89
C GLU A 276 51.16 58.14 -39.69
N SER A 277 50.37 58.15 -40.77
CA SER A 277 48.92 57.90 -40.71
C SER A 277 48.60 56.49 -40.24
N GLU A 278 49.33 55.47 -40.70
CA GLU A 278 49.19 54.08 -40.27
C GLU A 278 49.53 53.95 -38.78
N VAL A 279 50.61 54.60 -38.31
CA VAL A 279 50.97 54.62 -36.89
C VAL A 279 49.88 55.30 -36.05
N GLU A 280 49.26 56.38 -36.53
CA GLU A 280 48.13 57.00 -35.83
C GLU A 280 46.89 56.10 -35.78
N GLU A 281 46.57 55.40 -36.87
CA GLU A 281 45.47 54.43 -36.91
C GLU A 281 45.73 53.23 -35.99
N LEU A 282 46.95 52.68 -36.00
CA LEU A 282 47.38 51.63 -35.09
C LEU A 282 47.31 52.09 -33.63
N ARG A 283 47.69 53.34 -33.33
CA ARG A 283 47.54 53.92 -31.98
C ARG A 283 46.07 54.04 -31.56
N LYS A 284 45.19 54.52 -32.45
CA LYS A 284 43.74 54.59 -32.17
C LYS A 284 43.16 53.20 -31.95
N ASN A 285 43.54 52.22 -32.77
CA ASN A 285 43.12 50.84 -32.63
C ASN A 285 43.63 50.22 -31.32
N ASN A 286 44.87 50.52 -30.92
CA ASN A 286 45.44 50.06 -29.66
C ASN A 286 44.65 50.63 -28.45
N GLU A 287 44.27 51.91 -28.49
CA GLU A 287 43.46 52.52 -27.43
C GLU A 287 42.05 51.90 -27.36
N VAL A 288 41.41 51.66 -28.51
CA VAL A 288 40.11 50.96 -28.55
C VAL A 288 40.23 49.54 -28.00
N LEU A 289 41.30 48.81 -28.35
CA LEU A 289 41.57 47.48 -27.81
C LEU A 289 41.80 47.51 -26.30
N LYS A 290 42.50 48.53 -25.80
CA LYS A 290 42.72 48.73 -24.36
C LYS A 290 41.40 48.98 -23.62
N ILE A 291 40.54 49.85 -24.14
CA ILE A 291 39.20 50.09 -23.56
C ILE A 291 38.36 48.81 -23.58
N LYS A 292 38.43 48.01 -24.65
CA LYS A 292 37.73 46.71 -24.73
C LYS A 292 38.27 45.73 -23.69
N ALA A 293 39.57 45.66 -23.49
CA ALA A 293 40.20 44.82 -22.48
C ALA A 293 39.78 45.24 -21.05
N GLU A 294 39.75 46.54 -20.76
CA GLU A 294 39.26 47.06 -19.47
C GLU A 294 37.78 46.73 -19.23
N LYS A 295 36.94 46.80 -20.27
CA LYS A 295 35.53 46.39 -20.18
C LYS A 295 35.37 44.89 -19.97
N ALA A 296 36.18 44.07 -20.67
CA ALA A 296 36.17 42.62 -20.49
C ALA A 296 36.59 42.25 -19.06
N GLN A 297 37.61 42.90 -18.51
CA GLN A 297 38.02 42.70 -17.12
C GLN A 297 36.91 43.06 -16.14
N LYS A 298 36.25 44.22 -16.31
CA LYS A 298 35.12 44.61 -15.45
C LYS A 298 33.97 43.60 -15.49
N LEU A 299 33.60 43.13 -16.69
CA LEU A 299 32.57 42.11 -16.84
C LEU A 299 32.96 40.78 -16.18
N GLN A 300 34.26 40.45 -16.18
CA GLN A 300 34.76 39.27 -15.49
C GLN A 300 34.71 39.43 -13.97
N ASP A 301 35.09 40.60 -13.45
CA ASP A 301 34.98 40.91 -12.03
C ASP A 301 33.50 40.86 -11.56
N ASP A 302 32.58 41.46 -12.33
CA ASP A 302 31.13 41.41 -12.07
C ASP A 302 30.59 39.97 -12.11
N TYR A 303 31.07 39.15 -13.05
CA TYR A 303 30.71 37.73 -13.14
C TYR A 303 31.17 36.95 -11.90
N ASP A 304 32.39 37.18 -11.45
CA ASP A 304 32.93 36.53 -10.25
C ASP A 304 32.19 36.98 -8.98
N GLU A 305 31.80 38.26 -8.88
CA GLU A 305 30.95 38.75 -7.79
C GLU A 305 29.58 38.05 -7.79
N MET A 306 28.91 37.99 -8.94
CA MET A 306 27.62 37.29 -9.07
C MET A 306 27.74 35.79 -8.77
N LYS A 307 28.86 35.17 -9.12
CA LYS A 307 29.14 33.77 -8.80
C LYS A 307 29.31 33.55 -7.30
N ILE A 308 30.04 34.44 -6.61
CA ILE A 308 30.19 34.39 -5.14
C ILE A 308 28.83 34.59 -4.46
N ASP A 309 28.02 35.53 -4.93
CA ASP A 309 26.69 35.78 -4.38
C ASP A 309 25.74 34.61 -4.61
N ARG A 310 25.76 33.99 -5.80
CA ARG A 310 25.05 32.75 -6.08
C ARG A 310 25.45 31.65 -5.11
N ASP A 311 26.74 31.44 -4.88
CA ASP A 311 27.23 30.40 -3.97
C ASP A 311 26.85 30.70 -2.50
N ARG A 312 26.86 31.98 -2.12
CA ARG A 312 26.38 32.42 -0.80
C ARG A 312 24.89 32.18 -0.63
N LEU A 313 24.07 32.48 -1.64
CA LEU A 313 22.63 32.22 -1.64
C LEU A 313 22.35 30.71 -1.64
N ALA A 314 23.09 29.91 -2.40
CA ALA A 314 22.98 28.45 -2.38
C ALA A 314 23.28 27.87 -0.99
N ARG A 315 24.31 28.37 -0.30
CA ARG A 315 24.59 27.97 1.11
C ARG A 315 23.45 28.36 2.05
N LYS A 316 22.91 29.58 1.92
CA LYS A 316 21.76 30.03 2.72
C LYS A 316 20.51 29.17 2.45
N ALA A 317 20.23 28.85 1.19
CA ALA A 317 19.14 27.97 0.80
C ALA A 317 19.31 26.56 1.38
N ASN A 318 20.51 25.99 1.32
CA ASN A 318 20.82 24.70 1.93
C ASN A 318 20.64 24.72 3.46
N THR A 319 21.01 25.82 4.14
CA THR A 319 20.73 25.96 5.57
C THR A 319 19.25 26.11 5.87
N ALA A 320 18.50 26.85 5.05
CA ALA A 320 17.06 27.00 5.18
C ALA A 320 16.34 25.66 4.97
N GLU A 321 16.75 24.86 3.99
CA GLU A 321 16.20 23.51 3.76
C GLU A 321 16.49 22.57 4.94
N LYS A 322 17.69 22.64 5.53
CA LYS A 322 17.99 21.90 6.77
C LYS A 322 17.11 22.34 7.94
N TYR A 323 16.82 23.64 8.08
CA TYR A 323 15.89 24.10 9.10
C TYR A 323 14.45 23.67 8.81
N ARG A 324 14.03 23.66 7.55
CA ARG A 324 12.73 23.15 7.10
C ARG A 324 12.56 21.68 7.45
N GLN A 325 13.55 20.85 7.14
CA GLN A 325 13.56 19.42 7.47
C GLN A 325 13.52 19.18 8.99
N LYS A 326 14.26 19.97 9.78
CA LYS A 326 14.19 19.90 11.24
C LYS A 326 12.83 20.30 11.79
N LEU A 327 12.18 21.30 11.20
CA LEU A 327 10.84 21.73 11.59
C LEU A 327 9.80 20.66 11.25
N GLU A 328 9.90 20.05 10.07
CA GLU A 328 9.04 18.94 9.64
C GLU A 328 9.19 17.73 10.58
N ALA A 329 10.44 17.34 10.89
CA ALA A 329 10.71 16.29 11.88
C ALA A 329 10.18 16.64 13.28
N SER A 330 10.27 17.91 13.71
CA SER A 330 9.69 18.36 14.97
C SER A 330 8.16 18.28 14.97
N GLN A 331 7.51 18.65 13.87
CA GLN A 331 6.06 18.55 13.73
C GLN A 331 5.59 17.09 13.74
N ASP A 332 6.35 16.18 13.12
CA ASP A 332 6.02 14.75 13.15
C ASP A 332 6.19 14.16 14.56
N LEU A 333 7.23 14.56 15.30
CA LEU A 333 7.36 14.21 16.72
C LEU A 333 6.22 14.75 17.58
N GLU A 334 5.73 15.96 17.29
CA GLU A 334 4.55 16.53 17.97
C GLU A 334 3.26 15.74 17.65
N LYS A 335 3.07 15.35 16.38
CA LYS A 335 1.96 14.47 15.99
C LYS A 335 2.05 13.13 16.70
N ASP A 336 3.23 12.52 16.76
CA ASP A 336 3.44 11.27 17.48
C ASP A 336 3.20 11.43 18.99
N ASN A 337 3.62 12.54 19.59
CA ASN A 337 3.34 12.84 20.99
C ASN A 337 1.84 12.98 21.27
N THR A 338 1.11 13.68 20.39
CA THR A 338 -0.35 13.84 20.51
C THR A 338 -1.08 12.50 20.31
N ASN A 339 -0.64 11.67 19.36
CA ASN A 339 -1.14 10.31 19.14
C ASN A 339 -0.88 9.40 20.35
N LEU A 340 0.32 9.44 20.93
CA LEU A 340 0.66 8.70 22.15
C LEU A 340 -0.18 9.16 23.33
N ARG A 341 -0.38 10.47 23.52
CA ARG A 341 -1.29 11.00 24.55
C ARG A 341 -2.72 10.52 24.35
N ALA A 342 -3.23 10.53 23.12
CA ALA A 342 -4.57 10.00 22.81
C ALA A 342 -4.68 8.51 23.15
N LYS A 343 -3.64 7.71 22.83
CA LYS A 343 -3.58 6.29 23.16
C LYS A 343 -3.51 6.03 24.66
N VAL A 344 -2.77 6.85 25.40
CA VAL A 344 -2.73 6.79 26.88
C VAL A 344 -4.11 7.12 27.46
N THR A 345 -4.80 8.15 26.96
CA THR A 345 -6.15 8.48 27.43
C THR A 345 -7.16 7.38 27.11
N GLU A 346 -7.03 6.73 25.96
CA GLU A 346 -7.87 5.60 25.56
C GLU A 346 -7.65 4.40 26.47
N LEU A 347 -6.39 4.03 26.73
CA LEU A 347 -6.04 2.95 27.66
C LEU A 347 -6.52 3.25 29.09
N GLN A 348 -6.42 4.50 29.54
CA GLN A 348 -6.96 4.93 30.84
C GLN A 348 -8.49 4.80 30.90
N ASN A 349 -9.19 5.10 29.80
CA ASN A 349 -10.64 4.92 29.73
C ASN A 349 -11.03 3.44 29.72
N GLN A 350 -10.29 2.61 28.99
CA GLN A 350 -10.49 1.15 28.98
C GLN A 350 -10.25 0.54 30.37
N LEU A 351 -9.20 0.98 31.07
CA LEU A 351 -8.93 0.55 32.44
C LEU A 351 -10.10 0.93 33.37
N LYS A 352 -10.56 2.18 33.33
CA LYS A 352 -11.73 2.62 34.11
C LYS A 352 -12.99 1.83 33.81
N GLN A 353 -13.24 1.50 32.54
CA GLN A 353 -14.38 0.67 32.13
C GLN A 353 -14.24 -0.76 32.67
N SER A 354 -13.04 -1.34 32.62
CA SER A 354 -12.75 -2.65 33.19
C SER A 354 -12.93 -2.66 34.70
N ASP A 355 -12.40 -1.66 35.42
CA ASP A 355 -12.56 -1.52 36.86
C ASP A 355 -14.03 -1.37 37.25
N PHE A 356 -14.80 -0.58 36.48
CA PHE A 356 -16.24 -0.43 36.68
C PHE A 356 -16.99 -1.75 36.44
N ALA A 357 -16.66 -2.49 35.39
CA ALA A 357 -17.25 -3.80 35.11
C ALA A 357 -16.90 -4.82 36.21
N GLN A 358 -15.67 -4.79 36.71
CA GLN A 358 -15.23 -5.66 37.81
C GLN A 358 -15.95 -5.32 39.12
N ALA A 359 -16.11 -4.03 39.45
CA ALA A 359 -16.89 -3.59 40.61
C ALA A 359 -18.34 -4.08 40.51
N ASN A 360 -19.01 -3.87 39.38
CA ASN A 360 -20.38 -4.34 39.17
C ASN A 360 -20.47 -5.87 39.26
N SER A 361 -19.50 -6.60 38.69
CA SER A 361 -19.45 -8.06 38.81
C SER A 361 -19.27 -8.51 40.26
N SER A 362 -18.50 -7.77 41.06
CA SER A 362 -18.32 -8.06 42.49
C SER A 362 -19.58 -7.79 43.30
N ASP A 363 -20.33 -6.73 42.98
CA ASP A 363 -21.62 -6.42 43.59
C ASP A 363 -22.67 -7.49 43.27
N LEU A 364 -22.77 -7.89 42.00
CA LEU A 364 -23.61 -9.01 41.55
C LEU A 364 -23.22 -10.33 42.25
N HIS A 365 -21.92 -10.58 42.42
CA HIS A 365 -21.46 -11.77 43.14
C HIS A 365 -21.86 -11.74 44.62
N ARG A 366 -21.74 -10.59 45.28
CA ARG A 366 -22.20 -10.39 46.66
C ARG A 366 -23.71 -10.64 46.79
N GLU A 367 -24.50 -10.12 45.86
CA GLU A 367 -25.95 -10.34 45.82
C GLU A 367 -26.30 -11.83 45.61
N ILE A 368 -25.60 -12.51 44.70
CA ILE A 368 -25.74 -13.96 44.50
C ILE A 368 -25.41 -14.73 45.79
N ASP A 369 -24.35 -14.36 46.51
CA ASP A 369 -23.97 -15.03 47.75
C ASP A 369 -24.97 -14.78 48.89
N GLU A 370 -25.61 -13.60 48.92
CA GLU A 370 -26.72 -13.30 49.83
C GLU A 370 -27.94 -14.17 49.52
N TYR A 371 -28.33 -14.30 48.25
CA TYR A 371 -29.40 -15.20 47.84
C TYR A 371 -29.07 -16.68 48.14
N ARG A 372 -27.82 -17.11 47.92
CA ARG A 372 -27.37 -18.46 48.29
C ARG A 372 -27.44 -18.74 49.79
N ARG A 373 -27.22 -17.73 50.64
CA ARG A 373 -27.38 -17.87 52.11
C ARG A 373 -28.84 -17.89 52.53
N LEU A 374 -29.70 -17.14 51.86
CA LEU A 374 -31.13 -17.08 52.16
C LEU A 374 -31.87 -18.36 51.73
N LEU A 375 -31.45 -18.99 50.63
CA LEU A 375 -32.13 -20.15 50.05
C LEU A 375 -32.29 -21.33 51.05
N PRO A 376 -31.25 -21.78 51.78
CA PRO A 376 -31.40 -22.85 52.79
C PRO A 376 -32.36 -22.48 53.93
N SER A 377 -32.42 -21.20 54.33
CA SER A 377 -33.35 -20.74 55.36
C SER A 377 -34.80 -20.85 54.87
N ILE A 378 -35.07 -20.42 53.65
CA ILE A 378 -36.39 -20.55 53.02
C ILE A 378 -36.76 -22.03 52.83
N GLU A 379 -35.80 -22.86 52.40
CA GLU A 379 -36.00 -24.30 52.27
C GLU A 379 -36.35 -24.91 53.63
N GLN A 380 -35.62 -24.58 54.70
CA GLN A 380 -35.91 -25.03 56.06
C GLN A 380 -37.30 -24.58 56.52
N GLU A 381 -37.66 -23.30 56.34
CA GLU A 381 -39.00 -22.80 56.66
C GLU A 381 -40.08 -23.54 55.87
N ARG A 382 -39.86 -23.87 54.60
CA ARG A 382 -40.80 -24.72 53.83
C ARG A 382 -40.90 -26.12 54.42
N TYR A 383 -39.80 -26.73 54.83
CA TYR A 383 -39.82 -28.05 55.47
C TYR A 383 -40.60 -28.00 56.78
N GLU A 384 -40.36 -27.01 57.63
CA GLU A 384 -41.07 -26.81 58.90
C GLU A 384 -42.57 -26.57 58.69
N LEU A 385 -42.95 -25.67 57.77
CA LEU A 385 -44.35 -25.42 57.42
C LEU A 385 -45.03 -26.68 56.87
N ASN A 386 -44.33 -27.47 56.04
CA ASN A 386 -44.85 -28.71 55.50
C ASN A 386 -45.03 -29.77 56.60
N GLU A 387 -44.14 -29.85 57.57
CA GLU A 387 -44.30 -30.76 58.70
C GLU A 387 -45.44 -30.33 59.63
N MET A 388 -45.57 -29.03 59.91
CA MET A 388 -46.71 -28.49 60.66
C MET A 388 -48.03 -28.76 59.92
N LYS A 389 -48.06 -28.58 58.60
CA LYS A 389 -49.21 -28.94 57.76
C LYS A 389 -49.57 -30.43 57.91
N LYS A 390 -48.60 -31.35 57.80
CA LYS A 390 -48.85 -32.79 57.99
C LYS A 390 -49.39 -33.13 59.37
N ARG A 391 -48.91 -32.46 60.42
CA ARG A 391 -49.43 -32.63 61.79
C ARG A 391 -50.88 -32.17 61.90
N LEU A 392 -51.20 -31.00 61.36
CA LEU A 392 -52.56 -30.47 61.30
C LEU A 392 -53.50 -31.37 60.48
N GLU A 393 -53.03 -31.93 59.36
CA GLU A 393 -53.79 -32.91 58.56
C GLU A 393 -54.06 -34.18 59.36
N PHE A 394 -53.08 -34.70 60.11
CA PHE A 394 -53.28 -35.84 60.99
C PHE A 394 -54.30 -35.55 62.11
N ASP A 395 -54.16 -34.40 62.78
CA ASP A 395 -55.09 -33.98 63.84
C ASP A 395 -56.51 -33.77 63.29
N TYR A 396 -56.62 -33.21 62.08
CA TYR A 396 -57.89 -33.06 61.37
C TYR A 396 -58.53 -34.42 61.09
N HIS A 397 -57.80 -35.37 60.49
CA HIS A 397 -58.32 -36.71 60.24
C HIS A 397 -58.66 -37.46 61.53
N ALA A 398 -57.88 -37.30 62.61
CA ALA A 398 -58.19 -37.88 63.91
C ALA A 398 -59.47 -37.30 64.52
N LEU A 399 -59.68 -35.98 64.38
CA LEU A 399 -60.91 -35.32 64.84
C LEU A 399 -62.12 -35.69 63.98
N GLU A 400 -61.92 -35.79 62.67
CA GLU A 400 -62.91 -36.24 61.70
C GLU A 400 -63.35 -37.68 62.02
N ALA A 401 -62.43 -38.60 62.29
CA ALA A 401 -62.75 -39.95 62.73
C ALA A 401 -63.58 -39.97 64.03
N ARG A 402 -63.18 -39.17 65.04
CA ARG A 402 -63.96 -39.04 66.29
C ARG A 402 -65.35 -38.44 66.08
N TYR A 403 -65.47 -37.48 65.15
CA TYR A 403 -66.74 -36.89 64.78
C TYR A 403 -67.65 -37.96 64.13
N HIS A 404 -67.12 -38.74 63.19
CA HIS A 404 -67.83 -39.86 62.59
C HIS A 404 -68.26 -40.89 63.64
N ASP A 405 -67.37 -41.29 64.56
CA ASP A 405 -67.70 -42.19 65.67
C ASP A 405 -68.84 -41.64 66.55
N ALA A 406 -68.83 -40.34 66.87
CA ALA A 406 -69.86 -39.70 67.66
C ALA A 406 -71.20 -39.61 66.90
N VAL A 407 -71.16 -39.33 65.59
CA VAL A 407 -72.33 -39.35 64.71
C VAL A 407 -72.92 -40.75 64.61
N GLU A 408 -72.09 -41.79 64.49
CA GLU A 408 -72.53 -43.18 64.54
C GLU A 408 -73.12 -43.55 65.90
N GLN A 409 -72.55 -43.07 67.01
CA GLN A 409 -73.12 -43.31 68.34
C GLN A 409 -74.47 -42.61 68.49
N LEU A 410 -74.59 -41.37 68.04
CA LEU A 410 -75.86 -40.64 68.04
C LEU A 410 -76.89 -41.30 67.13
N SER A 411 -76.49 -41.78 65.95
CA SER A 411 -77.39 -42.53 65.06
C SER A 411 -77.86 -43.81 65.75
N ARG A 412 -76.96 -44.60 66.36
CA ARG A 412 -77.34 -45.80 67.15
C ARG A 412 -78.28 -45.46 68.30
N GLN A 413 -78.04 -44.36 69.02
CA GLN A 413 -78.93 -43.88 70.09
C GLN A 413 -80.29 -43.43 69.55
N ASN A 414 -80.34 -42.72 68.42
CA ASN A 414 -81.58 -42.33 67.76
C ASN A 414 -82.38 -43.56 67.30
N HIS A 415 -81.72 -44.55 66.68
CA HIS A 415 -82.37 -45.82 66.33
C HIS A 415 -82.90 -46.53 67.58
N ALA A 416 -82.14 -46.55 68.69
CA ALA A 416 -82.61 -47.12 69.95
C ALA A 416 -83.79 -46.34 70.56
N LEU A 417 -83.80 -45.01 70.44
CA LEU A 417 -84.92 -44.16 70.84
C LEU A 417 -86.14 -44.40 69.96
N GLU A 418 -85.97 -44.53 68.65
CA GLU A 418 -87.03 -44.89 67.70
C GLU A 418 -87.61 -46.26 68.02
N ASP A 419 -86.79 -47.27 68.31
CA ASP A 419 -87.22 -48.59 68.77
C ASP A 419 -88.01 -48.52 70.07
N LEU A 420 -87.55 -47.72 71.05
CA LEU A 420 -88.25 -47.53 72.32
C LEU A 420 -89.55 -46.75 72.14
N GLN A 421 -89.59 -45.74 71.27
CA GLN A 421 -90.79 -45.00 70.89
C GLN A 421 -91.77 -45.86 70.10
N SER A 422 -91.27 -46.77 69.25
CA SER A 422 -92.08 -47.80 68.59
C SER A 422 -92.70 -48.70 69.64
N ARG A 423 -91.89 -49.25 70.57
CA ARG A 423 -92.43 -50.07 71.68
C ARG A 423 -93.44 -49.31 72.53
N LEU A 424 -93.18 -48.04 72.85
CA LEU A 424 -94.13 -47.18 73.58
C LEU A 424 -95.42 -46.97 72.78
N ARG A 425 -95.34 -46.72 71.47
CA ARG A 425 -96.51 -46.70 70.58
C ARG A 425 -97.23 -48.05 70.56
N ASP A 426 -96.51 -49.16 70.45
CA ASP A 426 -97.06 -50.52 70.48
C ASP A 426 -97.79 -50.81 71.82
N TYR A 427 -97.26 -50.29 72.95
CA TYR A 427 -97.90 -50.36 74.27
C TYR A 427 -99.10 -49.42 74.40
N GLU A 428 -99.05 -48.19 73.85
CA GLU A 428 -100.16 -47.23 73.83
C GLU A 428 -101.30 -47.67 72.91
N GLU A 429 -100.99 -48.44 71.85
CA GLU A 429 -101.96 -48.99 70.89
C GLU A 429 -102.51 -50.37 71.29
N GLY A 430 -102.06 -50.96 72.41
CA GLY A 430 -102.65 -52.20 72.95
C GLY A 430 -102.41 -53.44 72.09
N ILE A 431 -101.25 -53.53 71.43
CA ILE A 431 -100.90 -54.63 70.52
C ILE A 431 -99.85 -55.53 71.19
N THR A 432 -100.18 -56.80 71.36
CA THR A 432 -99.27 -57.85 71.88
C THR A 432 -98.09 -58.11 70.92
N PRO A 433 -96.86 -58.37 71.43
CA PRO A 433 -95.65 -58.38 70.61
C PRO A 433 -95.57 -59.62 69.70
N ALA A 434 -95.35 -59.40 68.41
CA ALA A 434 -95.10 -60.45 67.41
C ALA A 434 -93.59 -60.65 67.14
N PRO A 435 -93.14 -61.86 66.75
CA PRO A 435 -91.72 -62.22 66.67
C PRO A 435 -91.01 -61.61 65.45
N ARG A 436 -89.72 -61.32 65.65
CA ARG A 436 -88.72 -60.83 64.68
C ARG A 436 -88.70 -61.62 63.37
N GLU A 437 -88.73 -60.93 62.24
CA GLU A 437 -88.22 -61.39 60.95
C GLU A 437 -86.90 -60.68 60.63
N GLU A 438 -85.84 -61.45 60.41
CA GLU A 438 -84.55 -61.00 59.91
C GLU A 438 -84.68 -60.66 58.41
N ARG A 439 -84.40 -59.41 58.04
CA ARG A 439 -84.19 -59.01 56.64
C ARG A 439 -82.69 -58.98 56.34
N PRO A 440 -82.22 -59.55 55.22
CA PRO A 440 -80.81 -59.57 54.88
C PRO A 440 -80.30 -58.17 54.53
N PRO A 441 -79.00 -57.87 54.73
CA PRO A 441 -78.42 -56.58 54.40
C PRO A 441 -78.29 -56.40 52.87
N ASP A 442 -78.78 -55.27 52.37
CA ASP A 442 -78.51 -54.80 51.01
C ASP A 442 -77.01 -54.45 50.84
N PRO A 443 -76.43 -54.63 49.65
CA PRO A 443 -75.00 -54.48 49.42
C PRO A 443 -74.58 -53.00 49.31
N VAL A 444 -74.14 -52.43 50.43
CA VAL A 444 -73.55 -51.08 50.54
C VAL A 444 -72.18 -50.97 49.82
N ASN A 445 -71.62 -52.07 49.29
CA ASN A 445 -70.32 -52.07 48.61
C ASN A 445 -70.32 -51.46 47.19
N ARG A 446 -71.49 -51.22 46.57
CA ARG A 446 -71.53 -50.69 45.19
C ARG A 446 -71.42 -49.17 45.08
N ASP A 447 -71.67 -48.44 46.17
CA ASP A 447 -71.61 -46.99 46.15
C ASP A 447 -70.19 -46.49 46.49
N PHE A 448 -69.46 -47.19 47.37
CA PHE A 448 -68.04 -46.89 47.64
C PHE A 448 -67.13 -47.12 46.43
N GLU A 449 -67.33 -48.19 45.67
CA GLU A 449 -66.54 -48.46 44.45
C GLU A 449 -66.81 -47.43 43.33
N LYS A 450 -67.99 -46.79 43.34
CA LYS A 450 -68.31 -45.72 42.39
C LYS A 450 -67.72 -44.38 42.80
N GLU A 451 -67.77 -44.02 44.09
CA GLU A 451 -67.15 -42.79 44.59
C GLU A 451 -65.63 -42.82 44.48
N GLU A 452 -64.99 -43.97 44.72
CA GLU A 452 -63.54 -44.14 44.56
C GLU A 452 -63.11 -44.06 43.08
N ALA A 453 -63.95 -44.56 42.15
CA ALA A 453 -63.73 -44.43 40.71
C ALA A 453 -63.93 -42.98 40.20
N GLU A 454 -64.94 -42.26 40.71
CA GLU A 454 -65.19 -40.86 40.37
C GLU A 454 -64.09 -39.93 40.92
N PHE A 455 -63.55 -40.23 42.10
CA PHE A 455 -62.41 -39.51 42.68
C PHE A 455 -61.14 -39.72 41.85
N ALA A 456 -60.82 -40.96 41.48
CA ALA A 456 -59.67 -41.28 40.62
C ALA A 456 -59.77 -40.64 39.21
N GLU A 457 -60.98 -40.54 38.65
CA GLU A 457 -61.21 -39.85 37.37
C GLU A 457 -61.01 -38.33 37.50
N SER A 458 -61.38 -37.74 38.64
CA SER A 458 -61.16 -36.31 38.91
C SER A 458 -59.68 -35.96 39.10
N GLU A 459 -58.89 -36.84 39.73
CA GLU A 459 -57.45 -36.69 39.91
C GLU A 459 -56.71 -36.80 38.56
N ALA A 460 -57.11 -37.76 37.71
CA ALA A 460 -56.57 -37.91 36.37
C ALA A 460 -56.86 -36.69 35.46
N ARG A 461 -58.05 -36.08 35.60
CA ARG A 461 -58.41 -34.84 34.86
C ARG A 461 -57.58 -33.65 35.31
N LEU A 462 -57.25 -33.53 36.59
CA LEU A 462 -56.42 -32.45 37.13
C LEU A 462 -54.94 -32.62 36.75
N ALA A 463 -54.43 -33.85 36.74
CA ALA A 463 -53.09 -34.18 36.25
C ALA A 463 -52.93 -33.90 34.74
N ALA A 464 -53.96 -34.16 33.93
CA ALA A 464 -53.95 -33.84 32.50
C ALA A 464 -54.01 -32.33 32.22
N ALA A 465 -54.67 -31.54 33.08
CA ALA A 465 -54.71 -30.08 32.97
C ALA A 465 -53.36 -29.42 33.32
N LEU A 466 -52.58 -30.02 34.24
CA LEU A 466 -51.26 -29.52 34.64
C LEU A 466 -50.15 -29.87 33.62
N LEU A 467 -50.29 -30.95 32.84
CA LEU A 467 -49.30 -31.35 31.83
C LEU A 467 -49.43 -30.61 30.48
N ASN A 468 -50.56 -29.97 30.19
CA ASN A 468 -50.81 -29.23 28.94
C ASN A 468 -50.65 -27.70 29.07
N GLY A 469 -50.11 -27.21 30.18
CA GLY A 469 -49.80 -25.80 30.39
C GLY A 469 -48.31 -25.47 30.17
N GLY A 470 -47.91 -25.22 28.92
CA GLY A 470 -46.58 -24.70 28.56
C GLY A 470 -46.65 -23.76 27.34
N PRO A 471 -45.71 -22.81 27.18
CA PRO A 471 -45.99 -21.38 27.12
C PRO A 471 -46.19 -20.81 25.71
N ALA A 472 -47.09 -19.83 25.59
CA ALA A 472 -47.25 -19.00 24.39
C ALA A 472 -46.20 -17.88 24.35
N SER A 473 -45.33 -17.92 23.35
CA SER A 473 -44.58 -16.77 22.83
C SER A 473 -45.39 -16.15 21.68
N PRO A 474 -45.54 -14.82 21.56
CA PRO A 474 -46.07 -14.20 20.36
C PRO A 474 -44.93 -13.63 19.51
N THR A 475 -44.67 -14.29 18.39
CA THR A 475 -43.97 -13.69 17.24
C THR A 475 -44.92 -12.86 16.40
N ALA A 476 -44.36 -11.76 15.90
CA ALA A 476 -44.84 -10.83 14.88
C ALA A 476 -45.68 -11.45 13.75
N LYS A 477 -46.68 -10.68 13.29
CA LYS A 477 -47.19 -10.74 11.91
C LYS A 477 -47.39 -9.33 11.36
N ASP A 478 -46.92 -9.19 10.13
CA ASP A 478 -47.04 -8.06 9.23
C ASP A 478 -48.49 -7.71 8.89
N THR A 479 -48.72 -6.42 8.65
CA THR A 479 -49.77 -5.95 7.72
C THR A 479 -49.19 -4.89 6.81
N ASN A 480 -48.99 -5.26 5.55
CA ASN A 480 -48.84 -4.38 4.40
C ASN A 480 -50.16 -3.63 4.14
N LEU A 481 -50.11 -2.31 3.95
CA LEU A 481 -51.06 -1.59 3.10
C LEU A 481 -50.33 -0.45 2.38
N SER A 482 -50.41 -0.52 1.06
CA SER A 482 -49.75 0.32 0.08
C SER A 482 -50.58 1.57 -0.25
N LEU A 483 -49.88 2.71 -0.31
CA LEU A 483 -50.01 3.87 -1.23
C LEU A 483 -51.40 4.25 -1.78
N SER A 484 -51.75 5.52 -1.53
CA SER A 484 -52.36 6.40 -2.54
C SER A 484 -51.65 7.75 -2.55
N ARG A 485 -51.54 8.29 -3.75
CA ARG A 485 -50.68 9.37 -4.25
C ARG A 485 -51.59 10.51 -4.78
N GLU A 486 -51.02 11.72 -4.84
CA GLU A 486 -51.54 12.96 -5.49
C GLU A 486 -52.70 13.66 -4.73
N THR A 487 -52.76 14.99 -4.54
CA THR A 487 -52.40 16.14 -5.40
C THR A 487 -52.11 17.43 -4.60
N GLU A 488 -51.25 18.27 -5.19
CA GLU A 488 -51.20 19.76 -5.20
C GLU A 488 -52.01 20.61 -4.21
N ALA A 489 -51.33 21.55 -3.53
CA ALA A 489 -51.64 23.00 -3.62
C ALA A 489 -50.62 23.85 -2.83
N THR A 490 -49.90 24.69 -3.57
CA THR A 490 -49.65 26.12 -3.34
C THR A 490 -49.31 26.62 -1.92
N ILE A 491 -48.12 27.21 -1.81
CA ILE A 491 -47.69 28.12 -0.73
C ILE A 491 -48.51 29.41 -0.82
N PRO A 492 -49.19 29.82 0.26
CA PRO A 492 -49.01 31.20 0.72
C PRO A 492 -48.96 31.32 2.26
N GLY A 493 -48.01 32.12 2.75
CA GLY A 493 -48.16 32.79 4.05
C GLY A 493 -47.25 32.26 5.16
N LEU A 494 -46.16 33.00 5.37
CA LEU A 494 -45.52 33.12 6.68
C LEU A 494 -46.56 33.58 7.71
N GLU A 495 -46.88 32.73 8.68
CA GLU A 495 -47.23 33.18 10.02
C GLU A 495 -46.50 32.31 11.06
N ASP A 496 -45.58 32.96 11.76
CA ASP A 496 -44.83 32.45 12.91
C ASP A 496 -45.77 32.04 14.06
N LYS A 497 -46.29 30.81 14.07
CA LYS A 497 -46.90 30.21 15.27
C LYS A 497 -46.71 28.70 15.28
N GLU A 498 -45.59 28.27 15.86
CA GLU A 498 -45.43 27.04 16.68
C GLU A 498 -43.92 26.77 16.89
N SER A 499 -43.17 27.78 17.34
CA SER A 499 -41.95 27.51 18.09
C SER A 499 -42.29 27.69 19.57
N ILE A 500 -42.19 26.60 20.33
CA ILE A 500 -42.33 26.63 21.79
C ILE A 500 -41.32 27.67 22.29
N SER A 501 -41.82 28.77 22.83
CA SER A 501 -41.00 29.87 23.30
C SER A 501 -40.12 29.42 24.46
N GLU A 502 -38.97 30.06 24.65
CA GLU A 502 -38.01 29.69 25.71
C GLU A 502 -38.67 29.73 27.11
N ASP A 503 -39.68 30.58 27.28
CA ASP A 503 -40.45 30.72 28.51
C ASP A 503 -41.50 29.62 28.67
N GLU A 504 -42.10 29.12 27.58
CA GLU A 504 -42.96 27.93 27.61
C GLU A 504 -42.14 26.66 27.91
N LEU A 505 -40.93 26.54 27.35
CA LEU A 505 -40.02 25.44 27.68
C LEU A 505 -39.57 25.50 29.15
N LYS A 506 -39.29 26.70 29.68
CA LYS A 506 -38.99 26.91 31.11
C LYS A 506 -40.20 26.61 31.99
N ALA A 507 -41.41 26.97 31.56
CA ALA A 507 -42.65 26.68 32.27
C ALA A 507 -42.96 25.17 32.30
N ILE A 508 -42.78 24.45 31.19
CA ILE A 508 -42.92 23.00 31.10
C ILE A 508 -41.88 22.28 31.97
N MET A 509 -40.62 22.75 31.95
CA MET A 509 -39.58 22.22 32.83
C MET A 509 -39.81 22.55 34.32
N SER A 510 -40.46 23.67 34.62
CA SER A 510 -40.84 24.05 35.99
C SER A 510 -42.03 23.22 36.49
N ALA A 511 -43.04 23.00 35.64
CA ALA A 511 -44.19 22.14 35.91
C ALA A 511 -43.76 20.67 36.13
N MET A 512 -42.82 20.16 35.32
CA MET A 512 -42.23 18.83 35.52
C MET A 512 -41.43 18.73 36.83
N ARG A 513 -40.75 19.80 37.27
CA ARG A 513 -40.07 19.83 38.59
C ARG A 513 -41.06 19.84 39.74
N ALA A 514 -42.16 20.59 39.62
CA ALA A 514 -43.21 20.62 40.62
C ALA A 514 -43.88 19.25 40.77
N GLN A 515 -44.12 18.55 39.66
CA GLN A 515 -44.66 17.19 39.66
C GLN A 515 -43.66 16.15 40.21
N ALA A 516 -42.36 16.34 39.98
CA ALA A 516 -41.31 15.50 40.55
C ALA A 516 -41.16 15.65 42.08
N GLN A 517 -41.56 16.78 42.68
CA GLN A 517 -41.53 16.95 44.15
C GLN A 517 -42.62 16.16 44.88
N ALA A 518 -43.63 15.61 44.18
CA ALA A 518 -44.75 14.87 44.77
C ALA A 518 -44.51 13.36 45.03
N GLY A 519 -43.33 12.81 44.71
CA GLY A 519 -42.99 11.37 44.87
C GLY A 519 -42.04 11.05 46.04
N THR A 520 -41.74 9.77 46.26
CA THR A 520 -40.81 9.31 47.31
C THR A 520 -39.35 9.67 46.99
N ALA A 521 -38.46 9.72 47.99
CA ALA A 521 -37.10 10.29 47.84
C ALA A 521 -36.25 9.66 46.71
N THR A 522 -36.44 8.37 46.44
CA THR A 522 -35.74 7.63 45.37
C THR A 522 -36.29 7.95 43.97
N GLU A 523 -37.62 8.11 43.85
CA GLU A 523 -38.28 8.51 42.59
C GLU A 523 -37.89 9.95 42.22
N ARG A 524 -37.78 10.85 43.21
CA ARG A 524 -37.28 12.22 43.02
C ARG A 524 -35.88 12.24 42.41
N GLU A 525 -35.00 11.38 42.89
CA GLU A 525 -33.61 11.34 42.42
C GLU A 525 -33.50 10.76 41.00
N SER A 526 -34.29 9.73 40.68
CA SER A 526 -34.37 9.15 39.33
C SER A 526 -34.91 10.15 38.30
N SER A 527 -35.95 10.92 38.66
CA SER A 527 -36.55 11.95 37.81
C SER A 527 -35.59 13.12 37.58
N LEU A 528 -34.86 13.56 38.61
CA LEU A 528 -33.80 14.58 38.48
C LEU A 528 -32.65 14.13 37.57
N ARG A 529 -32.26 12.84 37.62
CA ARG A 529 -31.24 12.28 36.74
C ARG A 529 -31.72 12.22 35.28
N ALA A 530 -32.96 11.79 35.04
CA ALA A 530 -33.57 11.80 33.71
C ALA A 530 -33.68 13.23 33.15
N GLN A 531 -34.04 14.20 33.99
CA GLN A 531 -34.09 15.62 33.62
C GLN A 531 -32.71 16.18 33.26
N ARG A 532 -31.66 15.88 34.04
CA ARG A 532 -30.28 16.28 33.71
C ARG A 532 -29.82 15.69 32.38
N LYS A 533 -30.17 14.43 32.10
CA LYS A 533 -29.85 13.77 30.83
C LYS A 533 -30.54 14.44 29.64
N LEU A 534 -31.80 14.85 29.81
CA LEU A 534 -32.54 15.58 28.77
C LEU A 534 -31.92 16.98 28.51
N ILE A 535 -31.53 17.69 29.56
CA ILE A 535 -30.87 19.01 29.43
C ILE A 535 -29.55 18.87 28.65
N LEU A 536 -28.72 17.89 29.02
CA LEU A 536 -27.44 17.64 28.33
C LEU A 536 -27.67 17.25 26.87
N ALA A 537 -28.70 16.47 26.55
CA ALA A 537 -29.04 16.13 25.17
C ALA A 537 -29.48 17.36 24.36
N ILE A 538 -30.26 18.27 24.96
CA ILE A 538 -30.67 19.53 24.34
C ILE A 538 -29.47 20.46 24.12
N GLU A 539 -28.55 20.57 25.07
CA GLU A 539 -27.31 21.35 24.93
C GLU A 539 -26.38 20.79 23.85
N GLN A 540 -26.24 19.46 23.79
CA GLN A 540 -25.52 18.80 22.71
C GLN A 540 -26.18 19.03 21.34
N GLN A 541 -27.51 19.05 21.27
CA GLN A 541 -28.19 19.34 20.02
C GLN A 541 -28.05 20.83 19.63
N ARG A 542 -28.10 21.74 20.59
CA ARG A 542 -27.88 23.18 20.36
C ARG A 542 -26.46 23.47 19.86
N THR A 543 -25.45 22.80 20.41
CA THR A 543 -24.05 22.94 19.95
C THR A 543 -23.87 22.38 18.54
N LYS A 544 -24.47 21.24 18.21
CA LYS A 544 -24.51 20.70 16.83
C LYS A 544 -25.20 21.67 15.87
N ASN A 545 -26.35 22.21 16.25
CA ASN A 545 -27.07 23.19 15.43
C ASN A 545 -26.27 24.49 15.23
N LYS A 546 -25.52 24.94 16.25
CA LYS A 546 -24.63 26.09 16.14
C LYS A 546 -23.49 25.82 15.15
N LEU A 547 -22.87 24.64 15.20
CA LEU A 547 -21.83 24.25 14.24
C LEU A 547 -22.36 24.15 12.81
N LEU A 548 -23.59 23.64 12.63
CA LEU A 548 -24.26 23.61 11.33
C LEU A 548 -24.54 25.02 10.83
N LEU A 549 -25.00 25.92 11.69
CA LEU A 549 -25.23 27.32 11.32
C LEU A 549 -23.93 28.02 10.91
N ASP A 550 -22.83 27.82 11.65
CA ASP A 550 -21.51 28.35 11.29
C ASP A 550 -21.02 27.78 9.95
N HIS A 551 -21.32 26.51 9.66
CA HIS A 551 -20.98 25.89 8.37
C HIS A 551 -21.78 26.50 7.21
N VAL A 552 -23.10 26.68 7.39
CA VAL A 552 -23.97 27.32 6.39
C VAL A 552 -23.54 28.78 6.17
N GLN A 553 -23.23 29.53 7.22
CA GLN A 553 -22.73 30.90 7.10
C GLN A 553 -21.40 31.00 6.34
N LYS A 554 -20.48 30.04 6.55
CA LYS A 554 -19.24 29.96 5.78
C LYS A 554 -19.51 29.64 4.31
N GLN A 555 -20.44 28.73 4.03
CA GLN A 555 -20.87 28.43 2.66
C GLN A 555 -21.47 29.66 1.98
N ASP A 556 -22.36 30.39 2.66
CA ASP A 556 -22.94 31.63 2.14
C ASP A 556 -21.88 32.70 1.88
N GLN A 557 -20.85 32.80 2.73
CA GLN A 557 -19.74 33.72 2.51
C GLN A 557 -18.93 33.33 1.26
N THR A 558 -18.62 32.05 1.09
CA THR A 558 -17.91 31.58 -0.10
C THR A 558 -18.72 31.81 -1.39
N ILE A 559 -20.04 31.65 -1.33
CA ILE A 559 -20.93 31.93 -2.46
C ILE A 559 -20.92 33.42 -2.79
N LYS A 560 -20.97 34.30 -1.78
CA LYS A 560 -20.87 35.75 -1.98
C LYS A 560 -19.52 36.16 -2.59
N ASP A 561 -18.43 35.55 -2.13
CA ASP A 561 -17.09 35.83 -2.65
C ASP A 561 -16.98 35.40 -4.13
N MET A 562 -17.53 34.23 -4.51
CA MET A 562 -17.58 33.82 -5.92
C MET A 562 -18.44 34.77 -6.77
N GLN A 563 -19.61 35.19 -6.27
CA GLN A 563 -20.46 36.15 -6.98
C GLN A 563 -19.80 37.52 -7.15
N ASN A 564 -19.00 37.96 -6.18
CA ASN A 564 -18.24 39.21 -6.29
C ASN A 564 -17.12 39.09 -7.34
N ILE A 565 -16.42 37.95 -7.38
CA ILE A 565 -15.42 37.68 -8.43
C ILE A 565 -16.07 37.65 -9.83
N GLU A 566 -17.26 37.05 -9.96
CA GLU A 566 -18.01 37.06 -11.21
C GLU A 566 -18.43 38.48 -11.63
N ARG A 567 -18.93 39.29 -10.69
CA ARG A 567 -19.27 40.70 -10.94
C ARG A 567 -18.05 41.56 -11.30
N GLU A 568 -16.90 41.32 -10.67
CA GLU A 568 -15.65 42.00 -11.03
C GLU A 568 -15.18 41.62 -12.44
N LYS A 569 -15.31 40.34 -12.81
CA LYS A 569 -15.03 39.88 -14.18
C LYS A 569 -15.98 40.49 -15.21
N GLU A 570 -17.27 40.60 -14.88
CA GLU A 570 -18.26 41.26 -15.74
C GLU A 570 -18.00 42.77 -15.86
N SER A 571 -17.60 43.43 -14.78
CA SER A 571 -17.25 44.86 -14.77
C SER A 571 -15.99 45.15 -15.59
N GLN A 572 -14.96 44.30 -15.49
CA GLN A 572 -13.75 44.41 -16.32
C GLN A 572 -14.02 44.11 -17.80
N LYS A 573 -15.03 43.30 -18.11
CA LYS A 573 -15.48 43.05 -19.48
C LYS A 573 -16.26 44.25 -20.04
N ALA A 574 -17.11 44.87 -19.23
CA ALA A 574 -17.87 46.07 -19.61
C ALA A 574 -17.00 47.34 -19.73
N GLU A 575 -15.95 47.49 -18.92
CA GLU A 575 -15.02 48.64 -18.98
C GLU A 575 -14.12 48.60 -20.23
N LYS A 576 -13.87 47.41 -20.80
CA LYS A 576 -13.22 47.26 -22.10
C LYS A 576 -14.09 47.64 -23.29
N ASP A 577 -15.42 47.63 -23.14
CA ASP A 577 -16.38 47.89 -24.22
C ASP A 577 -16.88 49.35 -24.28
N ALA A 578 -16.43 50.25 -23.39
CA ALA A 578 -16.97 51.62 -23.28
C ALA A 578 -15.92 52.76 -23.27
N ALA A 579 -15.39 53.16 -24.45
CA ALA A 579 -14.96 54.55 -24.80
C ALA A 579 -14.47 54.69 -26.28
N PRO A 580 -14.54 55.89 -26.93
CA PRO A 580 -15.25 56.04 -28.24
C PRO A 580 -14.33 56.51 -29.44
N PRO A 581 -14.82 56.95 -30.64
CA PRO A 581 -14.52 56.36 -31.96
C PRO A 581 -13.64 57.25 -32.90
N PRO A 582 -13.21 56.76 -34.10
CA PRO A 582 -13.84 57.28 -35.33
C PRO A 582 -13.95 56.31 -36.56
N VAL A 583 -15.10 56.40 -37.22
CA VAL A 583 -15.36 56.61 -38.67
C VAL A 583 -14.97 55.54 -39.74
N LEU A 584 -16.01 54.79 -40.13
CA LEU A 584 -16.51 54.47 -41.50
C LEU A 584 -15.55 53.98 -42.62
N LYS A 585 -15.74 52.72 -43.05
CA LYS A 585 -16.45 52.39 -44.32
C LYS A 585 -16.60 50.88 -44.55
N GLY A 586 -17.86 50.43 -44.54
CA GLY A 586 -18.49 49.59 -45.57
C GLY A 586 -17.88 48.24 -45.97
N GLY A 587 -18.56 47.17 -45.56
CA GLY A 587 -18.83 46.01 -46.43
C GLY A 587 -18.01 44.75 -46.17
N ALA A 588 -18.61 43.81 -45.41
CA ALA A 588 -18.45 42.35 -45.42
C ALA A 588 -18.43 41.78 -43.98
N ALA A 589 -19.51 41.96 -43.24
CA ALA A 589 -19.73 41.26 -41.98
C ALA A 589 -20.49 39.95 -42.25
N SER A 590 -19.75 38.87 -42.55
CA SER A 590 -20.24 37.50 -42.33
C SER A 590 -19.16 36.41 -42.29
N SER A 591 -17.85 36.71 -42.18
CA SER A 591 -16.82 35.66 -42.07
C SER A 591 -15.77 35.84 -40.97
N SER A 592 -15.81 36.91 -40.15
CA SER A 592 -14.84 37.08 -39.05
C SER A 592 -15.29 36.39 -37.76
N HIS A 593 -16.60 36.41 -37.46
CA HIS A 593 -17.13 35.76 -36.26
C HIS A 593 -16.97 34.23 -36.28
N SER A 594 -17.03 33.58 -37.46
CA SER A 594 -16.86 32.13 -37.55
C SER A 594 -15.42 31.67 -37.33
N LEU A 595 -14.42 32.48 -37.70
CA LEU A 595 -13.00 32.15 -37.51
C LEU A 595 -12.56 32.34 -36.06
N ASP A 596 -13.11 33.35 -35.38
CA ASP A 596 -12.89 33.55 -33.94
C ASP A 596 -13.60 32.46 -33.12
N GLU A 597 -14.80 32.04 -33.52
CA GLU A 597 -15.51 30.90 -32.92
C GLU A 597 -14.82 29.56 -33.21
N GLU A 598 -14.32 29.32 -34.43
CA GLU A 598 -13.54 28.11 -34.76
C GLU A 598 -12.23 28.06 -33.96
N SER A 599 -11.54 29.18 -33.80
CA SER A 599 -10.31 29.24 -33.01
C SER A 599 -10.56 29.15 -31.49
N GLU A 600 -11.72 29.61 -31.00
CA GLU A 600 -12.14 29.39 -29.61
C GLU A 600 -12.55 27.93 -29.36
N ILE A 601 -13.23 27.30 -30.32
CA ILE A 601 -13.54 25.86 -30.29
C ILE A 601 -12.25 25.02 -30.35
N GLU A 602 -11.27 25.38 -31.19
CA GLU A 602 -9.96 24.72 -31.22
C GLU A 602 -9.19 24.89 -29.90
N ARG A 603 -9.27 26.06 -29.25
CA ARG A 603 -8.65 26.26 -27.93
C ARG A 603 -9.33 25.41 -26.85
N LEU A 604 -10.66 25.38 -26.83
CA LEU A 604 -11.43 24.60 -25.86
C LEU A 604 -11.25 23.10 -26.07
N THR A 605 -11.15 22.63 -27.31
CA THR A 605 -10.88 21.22 -27.62
C THR A 605 -9.47 20.81 -27.20
N ASN A 606 -8.45 21.64 -27.47
CA ASN A 606 -7.09 21.43 -26.99
C ASN A 606 -7.02 21.41 -25.46
N GLN A 607 -7.74 22.31 -24.78
CA GLN A 607 -7.81 22.32 -23.33
C GLN A 607 -8.51 21.06 -22.79
N ASN A 608 -9.55 20.57 -23.46
CA ASN A 608 -10.22 19.32 -23.10
C ASN A 608 -9.28 18.11 -23.25
N ILE A 609 -8.47 18.07 -24.32
CA ILE A 609 -7.48 17.01 -24.55
C ILE A 609 -6.41 17.03 -23.44
N ILE A 610 -5.93 18.20 -23.03
CA ILE A 610 -4.98 18.35 -21.93
C ILE A 610 -5.60 17.85 -20.62
N LEU A 611 -6.82 18.29 -20.30
CA LEU A 611 -7.54 17.84 -19.09
C LEU A 611 -7.80 16.34 -19.10
N GLN A 612 -8.10 15.74 -20.26
CA GLN A 612 -8.26 14.29 -20.41
C GLN A 612 -6.93 13.54 -20.21
N ARG A 613 -5.81 14.09 -20.70
CA ARG A 613 -4.47 13.55 -20.46
C ARG A 613 -4.11 13.63 -18.98
N GLU A 614 -4.39 14.75 -18.32
CA GLU A 614 -4.20 14.94 -16.89
C GLU A 614 -5.08 13.99 -16.07
N LEU A 615 -6.35 13.81 -16.44
CA LEU A 615 -7.24 12.83 -15.80
C LEU A 615 -6.73 11.40 -15.97
N ARG A 616 -6.18 11.04 -17.13
CA ARG A 616 -5.55 9.73 -17.34
C ARG A 616 -4.30 9.56 -16.49
N LEU A 617 -3.45 10.58 -16.39
CA LEU A 617 -2.25 10.57 -15.54
C LEU A 617 -2.60 10.52 -14.05
N MET A 618 -3.62 11.26 -13.61
CA MET A 618 -4.12 11.18 -12.24
C MET A 618 -4.74 9.82 -11.97
N ALA A 619 -5.50 9.26 -12.90
CA ALA A 619 -6.08 7.93 -12.75
C ALA A 619 -5.01 6.82 -12.71
N SER A 620 -3.93 6.94 -13.50
CA SER A 620 -2.80 6.00 -13.45
C SER A 620 -1.99 6.16 -12.17
N ALA A 621 -1.71 7.39 -11.74
CA ALA A 621 -1.03 7.67 -10.48
C ALA A 621 -1.86 7.19 -9.28
N TRP A 622 -3.18 7.35 -9.34
CA TRP A 622 -4.09 6.86 -8.31
C TRP A 622 -4.19 5.33 -8.31
N TYR A 623 -4.16 4.70 -9.49
CA TYR A 623 -4.08 3.26 -9.62
C TYR A 623 -2.78 2.70 -9.02
N ASP A 624 -1.63 3.32 -9.33
CA ASP A 624 -0.33 2.97 -8.75
C ASP A 624 -0.29 3.18 -7.24
N GLN A 625 -0.82 4.29 -6.74
CA GLN A 625 -0.92 4.55 -5.30
C GLN A 625 -1.79 3.50 -4.62
N ASN A 626 -2.91 3.12 -5.24
CA ASN A 626 -3.79 2.10 -4.69
C ASN A 626 -3.17 0.68 -4.77
N LEU A 627 -2.38 0.40 -5.81
CA LEU A 627 -1.60 -0.84 -5.93
C LEU A 627 -0.52 -0.90 -4.85
N ARG A 628 0.18 0.21 -4.59
CA ARG A 628 1.14 0.35 -3.47
C ARG A 628 0.45 0.18 -2.12
N LEU A 629 -0.72 0.78 -1.91
CA LEU A 629 -1.48 0.60 -0.67
C LEU A 629 -2.00 -0.83 -0.50
N ALA A 630 -2.40 -1.50 -1.58
CA ALA A 630 -2.79 -2.91 -1.56
C ALA A 630 -1.60 -3.83 -1.27
N SER A 631 -0.43 -3.53 -1.85
CA SER A 631 0.82 -4.26 -1.57
C SER A 631 1.25 -4.08 -0.10
N ALA A 632 1.21 -2.85 0.44
CA ALA A 632 1.51 -2.53 1.84
C ALA A 632 0.49 -3.12 2.84
N SER A 633 -0.79 -3.13 2.48
CA SER A 633 -1.84 -3.80 3.28
C SER A 633 -1.68 -5.32 3.29
N SER A 634 -1.03 -5.88 2.28
CA SER A 634 -0.75 -7.31 2.19
C SER A 634 0.54 -7.75 2.89
N ALA A 635 1.49 -6.83 3.09
CA ALA A 635 2.66 -7.04 3.96
C ALA A 635 2.28 -7.04 5.45
N THR A 636 1.18 -6.37 5.82
CA THR A 636 0.68 -6.28 7.21
C THR A 636 -0.35 -7.36 7.58
N SER A 637 -0.82 -8.18 6.62
CA SER A 637 -1.83 -9.23 6.84
C SER A 637 -1.26 -10.65 6.97
N GLY A 638 0.07 -10.82 7.03
CA GLY A 638 0.74 -12.13 7.14
C GLY A 638 0.59 -12.87 8.48
N ARG A 639 -0.27 -12.42 9.39
CA ARG A 639 -0.52 -13.05 10.70
C ARG A 639 -2.02 -13.03 11.05
N ASN A 640 -2.86 -13.73 10.29
CA ASN A 640 -3.95 -14.53 10.87
C ASN A 640 -4.81 -15.27 9.83
N ARG A 641 -4.85 -16.60 10.03
CA ARG A 641 -5.91 -17.59 9.73
C ARG A 641 -6.35 -17.81 8.28
N GLY A 642 -6.28 -19.09 7.91
CA GLY A 642 -6.98 -19.68 6.78
C GLY A 642 -8.45 -20.05 7.07
N ILE A 643 -8.99 -20.76 6.07
CA ILE A 643 -10.35 -21.31 5.91
C ILE A 643 -11.33 -20.34 5.22
N GLY A 644 -11.82 -20.76 4.05
CA GLY A 644 -13.16 -20.43 3.58
C GLY A 644 -13.25 -19.68 2.25
N ASN A 645 -13.62 -20.40 1.20
CA ASN A 645 -14.04 -19.91 -0.11
C ASN A 645 -15.24 -18.94 -0.01
N ALA A 646 -15.07 -17.64 -0.28
CA ALA A 646 -16.17 -16.71 -0.54
C ALA A 646 -15.69 -15.35 -1.11
N GLY A 647 -16.13 -15.04 -2.34
CA GLY A 647 -16.48 -13.69 -2.80
C GLY A 647 -15.39 -12.62 -2.89
N GLU A 648 -15.03 -12.25 -4.12
CA GLU A 648 -14.27 -11.03 -4.43
C GLU A 648 -14.77 -9.80 -3.64
N PRO A 649 -13.88 -8.95 -3.10
CA PRO A 649 -14.28 -7.73 -2.41
C PRO A 649 -14.86 -6.73 -3.42
N ARG A 650 -16.19 -6.62 -3.43
CA ARG A 650 -16.95 -5.63 -4.21
C ARG A 650 -16.71 -4.21 -3.70
N GLY A 651 -15.64 -3.58 -4.17
CA GLY A 651 -15.29 -2.19 -3.90
C GLY A 651 -16.27 -1.18 -4.53
N PHE A 652 -16.41 -0.02 -3.87
CA PHE A 652 -17.22 1.13 -4.28
C PHE A 652 -17.00 1.57 -5.73
N LEU A 653 -15.75 1.45 -6.22
CA LEU A 653 -15.37 1.79 -7.59
C LEU A 653 -15.91 0.82 -8.65
N GLY A 654 -16.08 -0.48 -8.31
CA GLY A 654 -16.71 -1.45 -9.20
C GLY A 654 -18.22 -1.20 -9.39
N ARG A 655 -18.85 -0.53 -8.41
CA ARG A 655 -20.24 -0.03 -8.52
C ARG A 655 -20.34 1.27 -9.31
N GLN A 656 -19.35 2.15 -9.17
CA GLN A 656 -19.25 3.39 -9.94
C GLN A 656 -18.99 3.12 -11.42
N ARG A 657 -18.05 2.23 -11.78
CA ARG A 657 -17.79 1.84 -13.18
C ARG A 657 -19.02 1.25 -13.86
N ARG A 658 -19.76 0.35 -13.21
CA ARG A 658 -21.02 -0.18 -13.77
C ARG A 658 -22.09 0.88 -13.97
N ARG A 659 -22.17 1.90 -13.10
CA ARG A 659 -23.11 3.01 -13.27
C ARG A 659 -22.70 3.92 -14.43
N VAL A 660 -21.41 4.17 -14.60
CA VAL A 660 -20.87 4.94 -15.72
C VAL A 660 -21.02 4.17 -17.04
N ASP A 661 -20.74 2.87 -17.05
CA ASP A 661 -20.90 2.01 -18.22
C ASP A 661 -22.38 1.81 -18.61
N ALA A 662 -23.29 1.73 -17.63
CA ALA A 662 -24.73 1.67 -17.89
C ALA A 662 -25.28 2.98 -18.49
N VAL A 663 -24.69 4.13 -18.14
CA VAL A 663 -25.04 5.45 -18.69
C VAL A 663 -24.40 5.66 -20.07
N ALA A 664 -23.18 5.16 -20.29
CA ALA A 664 -22.44 5.34 -21.55
C ALA A 664 -22.98 4.48 -22.70
N PHE A 665 -23.51 3.29 -22.43
CA PHE A 665 -23.92 2.34 -23.49
C PHE A 665 -25.43 2.19 -23.70
N GLY A 666 -26.26 3.00 -23.05
CA GLY A 666 -27.69 3.11 -23.39
C GLY A 666 -28.46 1.78 -23.45
N ARG A 667 -28.03 0.75 -22.70
CA ARG A 667 -28.80 -0.50 -22.56
C ARG A 667 -29.76 -0.32 -21.39
N ARG A 668 -31.04 -0.19 -21.72
CA ARG A 668 -32.12 -0.33 -20.74
C ARG A 668 -32.01 -1.70 -20.08
N ILE A 669 -32.15 -1.73 -18.75
CA ILE A 669 -32.50 -2.92 -17.99
C ILE A 669 -33.94 -3.29 -18.33
#